data_AF-A0A1E3IN19-F1
#
_entry.id   AF-A0A1E3IN19-F1
#
_cell.length_a   1.000
_cell.length_b   1.000
_cell.length_c   1.000
_cell.angle_alpha   90.00
_cell.angle_beta   90.00
_cell.angle_gamma   90.00
#
_symmetry.space_group_name_H-M   'P 1'
#
loop_
_entity.id
_entity.type
_entity.pdbx_description
1 polymer ?
#
loop_
_entity_poly.entity_id
_entity_poly.type
_entity_poly.pdbx_seq_one_letter_code
_entity_poly.pdbx_strand_id
1 'polypeptide(L)'
;MSFTFTAVLFSLLPLVLAAPVSGTTYAISPAQHTSMCIAPASNQEGADLVIKDCDETDTTWLWNGSAFQNTVTNMCIDMRDGGEWSGNKAQVWGCYSWNPSQQYSIEGSMIHWKDFCLDLTDGLSAEGTAVQIWSCSGDNHNQQWSFVEVEEVDECEDECATATILAAATSKSASAISTASVAANGTIGEGLWVDSGSNDPGSGDWSSASQSNDWSPASQTDSWSPASQSDSWSSAPQSDEWASATTTASNAWETKANSDSWHATSTHAWGSPAAPSASFKSSSGSTGKGTVSSGYLQTSGNKIVDSNGNTVVLRGTNIGGWLVLEDWMCGITDNSGSSDRFSLSTLEKRFGNDQARTLVEAWAQNWLTEADFDELASIGFNVIRLPFSFRTVQNADGSWRNDAFTRMDWAIAQAKSRGIYVIVDFHMWAGQEAVYSTISEDTDEGQSQRDAAGEIWKKVAAHYLGEPIIAAFDVINEPTGSAGDKLQQDLYKAVRSVDANRIIIHESISTDPSQYGWTNVVYSVHEYNMMGGDVESNKAQWASGVQQNIDTWNGYNIPTMLAEFMADGDTLNYMLSQANSQGLSWLSWAHSTVNMGRWGLWNHESFGVDVSSDDYNTILNAWSNMPSTSHTSVYSQFKSAASGSTNVYRKREVTPAPRITRRLHAGHGGRSRRNGRPHTFKGPVGISA
;
A
#
# COMPACT_ATOMS: atom_id res chain seq x y z
N MET A 1 21.69 -36.05 15.10
CA MET A 1 20.75 -36.89 15.89
C MET A 1 19.97 -35.90 16.71
N SER A 2 18.84 -35.43 16.17
CA SER A 2 17.53 -36.06 16.40
C SER A 2 17.24 -36.00 17.90
N PHE A 3 16.80 -34.81 18.30
CA PHE A 3 16.14 -34.56 19.56
C PHE A 3 14.70 -35.05 19.41
N THR A 4 14.23 -35.82 20.37
CA THR A 4 12.82 -35.97 20.65
C THR A 4 12.71 -36.22 22.14
N PHE A 5 11.94 -35.35 22.76
CA PHE A 5 11.76 -35.20 24.20
C PHE A 5 11.17 -36.46 24.83
N THR A 6 11.41 -36.67 26.13
CA THR A 6 10.36 -37.30 26.96
C THR A 6 10.43 -36.92 28.44
N ALA A 7 9.47 -36.05 28.79
CA ALA A 7 8.54 -36.10 29.92
C ALA A 7 9.08 -36.34 31.35
N VAL A 8 8.97 -35.29 32.15
CA VAL A 8 8.81 -35.38 33.60
C VAL A 8 7.32 -35.53 33.93
N LEU A 9 6.98 -36.60 34.65
CA LEU A 9 5.62 -36.97 35.05
C LEU A 9 5.14 -36.08 36.21
N PHE A 10 4.20 -35.16 35.95
CA PHE A 10 3.47 -34.44 36.99
C PHE A 10 2.29 -35.27 37.52
N SER A 11 2.09 -35.17 38.83
CA SER A 11 1.00 -35.75 39.62
C SER A 11 -0.39 -35.35 39.06
N LEU A 12 -1.13 -36.33 38.54
CA LEU A 12 -2.55 -36.24 38.19
C LEU A 12 -3.42 -36.13 39.46
N LEU A 13 -3.69 -34.91 39.91
CA LEU A 13 -4.95 -34.56 40.55
C LEU A 13 -5.77 -33.80 39.49
N PRO A 14 -7.08 -34.07 39.34
CA PRO A 14 -7.91 -33.38 38.37
C PRO A 14 -8.06 -31.94 38.86
N LEU A 15 -7.13 -31.06 38.44
CA LEU A 15 -7.39 -29.64 38.46
C LEU A 15 -8.61 -29.46 37.57
N VAL A 16 -9.69 -28.98 38.17
CA VAL A 16 -10.71 -28.21 37.47
C VAL A 16 -9.94 -27.32 36.50
N LEU A 17 -10.09 -27.53 35.19
CA LEU A 17 -9.41 -26.79 34.14
C LEU A 17 -9.59 -25.29 34.43
N ALA A 18 -8.59 -24.69 35.05
CA ALA A 18 -8.55 -23.25 35.19
C ALA A 18 -8.38 -22.71 33.77
N ALA A 19 -9.23 -21.76 33.38
CA ALA A 19 -9.03 -21.03 32.14
C ALA A 19 -7.59 -20.47 32.12
N PRO A 20 -6.93 -20.42 30.94
CA PRO A 20 -5.56 -19.96 30.86
C PRO A 20 -5.45 -18.54 31.40
N VAL A 21 -4.35 -18.30 32.09
CA VAL A 21 -4.07 -17.06 32.81
C VAL A 21 -3.44 -16.07 31.84
N SER A 22 -3.94 -14.84 31.85
CA SER A 22 -3.36 -13.75 31.06
C SER A 22 -1.92 -13.50 31.46
N GLY A 23 -1.03 -13.40 30.47
CA GLY A 23 0.42 -13.23 30.66
C GLY A 23 1.20 -14.55 30.69
N THR A 24 0.55 -15.68 30.48
CA THR A 24 1.19 -17.00 30.47
C THR A 24 1.34 -17.54 29.05
N THR A 25 2.48 -18.20 28.78
CA THR A 25 2.76 -18.88 27.51
C THR A 25 2.28 -20.32 27.56
N TYR A 26 1.56 -20.76 26.53
CA TYR A 26 0.99 -22.09 26.41
C TYR A 26 1.39 -22.78 25.12
N ALA A 27 1.64 -24.08 25.19
CA ALA A 27 1.47 -24.98 24.06
C ALA A 27 0.00 -25.41 24.01
N ILE A 28 -0.67 -25.19 22.88
CA ILE A 28 -2.11 -25.42 22.73
C ILE A 28 -2.32 -26.63 21.82
N SER A 29 -2.86 -27.73 22.35
CA SER A 29 -3.07 -28.97 21.61
C SER A 29 -4.55 -29.35 21.50
N PRO A 30 -5.01 -30.01 20.43
CA PRO A 30 -6.33 -30.64 20.44
C PRO A 30 -6.40 -31.64 21.59
N ALA A 31 -7.47 -31.63 22.38
CA ALA A 31 -7.60 -32.46 23.58
C ALA A 31 -7.52 -33.97 23.30
N GLN A 32 -7.87 -34.37 22.07
CA GLN A 32 -7.78 -35.75 21.59
C GLN A 32 -6.39 -36.12 21.00
N HIS A 33 -5.53 -35.14 20.71
CA HIS A 33 -4.22 -35.30 20.06
C HIS A 33 -3.14 -34.45 20.75
N THR A 34 -2.81 -34.77 22.00
CA THR A 34 -1.96 -33.92 22.86
C THR A 34 -0.48 -33.84 22.48
N SER A 35 -0.02 -34.64 21.51
CA SER A 35 1.34 -34.53 20.94
C SER A 35 1.43 -33.54 19.78
N MET A 36 0.29 -32.99 19.34
CA MET A 36 0.21 -32.03 18.25
C MET A 36 -0.23 -30.67 18.80
N CYS A 37 0.47 -29.61 18.43
CA CYS A 37 0.22 -28.26 18.91
C CYS A 37 -0.10 -27.30 17.76
N ILE A 38 -0.94 -26.32 18.03
CA ILE A 38 -1.23 -25.23 17.10
C ILE A 38 0.07 -24.48 16.80
N ALA A 39 0.32 -24.23 15.52
CA ALA A 39 1.48 -23.50 15.02
C ALA A 39 1.16 -22.81 13.70
N PRO A 40 1.89 -21.74 13.34
CA PRO A 40 1.83 -21.20 11.99
C PRO A 40 2.39 -22.20 10.97
N ALA A 41 1.74 -22.35 9.80
CA ALA A 41 2.29 -23.20 8.73
C ALA A 41 3.64 -22.67 8.19
N SER A 42 3.86 -21.35 8.29
CA SER A 42 5.14 -20.70 7.98
C SER A 42 5.24 -19.34 8.70
N ASN A 43 6.43 -18.73 8.73
CA ASN A 43 6.66 -17.44 9.37
C ASN A 43 6.18 -16.23 8.53
N GLN A 44 5.27 -16.44 7.58
CA GLN A 44 4.70 -15.39 6.75
C GLN A 44 3.33 -14.97 7.30
N GLU A 45 3.05 -13.68 7.23
CA GLU A 45 1.73 -13.16 7.55
C GLU A 45 0.68 -13.74 6.57
N GLY A 46 -0.48 -14.13 7.10
CA GLY A 46 -1.53 -14.83 6.37
C GLY A 46 -1.32 -16.34 6.22
N ALA A 47 -0.22 -16.91 6.74
CA ALA A 47 -0.02 -18.35 6.73
C ALA A 47 -1.12 -19.07 7.51
N ASP A 48 -1.56 -20.22 7.00
CA ASP A 48 -2.58 -21.03 7.66
C ASP A 48 -2.14 -21.40 9.08
N LEU A 49 -3.09 -21.37 10.02
CA LEU A 49 -2.90 -21.94 11.34
C LEU A 49 -3.13 -23.45 11.23
N VAL A 50 -2.13 -24.23 11.62
CA VAL A 50 -2.13 -25.69 11.49
C VAL A 50 -1.72 -26.34 12.81
N ILE A 51 -1.77 -27.67 12.88
CA ILE A 51 -1.12 -28.42 13.95
C ILE A 51 0.23 -29.00 13.50
N LYS A 52 1.24 -28.95 14.36
CA LYS A 52 2.58 -29.55 14.21
C LYS A 52 2.97 -30.36 15.45
N ASP A 53 4.08 -31.08 15.39
CA ASP A 53 4.66 -31.69 16.60
C ASP A 53 4.94 -30.61 17.65
N CYS A 54 4.53 -30.82 18.91
CA CYS A 54 4.71 -29.84 19.99
C CYS A 54 6.17 -29.53 20.32
N ASP A 55 7.14 -30.36 19.89
CA ASP A 55 8.57 -30.10 20.05
C ASP A 55 9.09 -29.04 19.06
N GLU A 56 8.28 -28.60 18.08
CA GLU A 56 8.65 -27.54 17.14
C GLU A 56 8.70 -26.16 17.81
N THR A 57 9.66 -25.34 17.37
CA THR A 57 10.00 -24.08 18.05
C THR A 57 8.88 -23.04 18.01
N ASP A 58 7.96 -23.10 17.05
CA ASP A 58 6.90 -22.12 16.81
C ASP A 58 5.51 -22.56 17.33
N THR A 59 5.47 -23.49 18.28
CA THR A 59 4.21 -24.08 18.80
C THR A 59 3.67 -23.43 20.08
N THR A 60 4.35 -22.40 20.57
CA THR A 60 4.03 -21.74 21.84
C THR A 60 3.41 -20.36 21.65
N TRP A 61 2.40 -20.06 22.47
CA TRP A 61 1.54 -18.90 22.34
C TRP A 61 1.36 -18.19 23.69
N LEU A 62 1.73 -16.92 23.75
CA LEU A 62 1.40 -16.02 24.84
C LEU A 62 -0.11 -15.69 24.80
N TRP A 63 -0.83 -16.02 25.87
CA TRP A 63 -2.22 -15.59 26.06
C TRP A 63 -2.24 -14.27 26.81
N ASN A 64 -2.77 -13.20 26.20
CA ASN A 64 -2.80 -11.86 26.82
C ASN A 64 -4.16 -11.51 27.47
N GLY A 65 -5.05 -12.50 27.60
CA GLY A 65 -6.41 -12.30 28.13
C GLY A 65 -7.48 -12.10 27.06
N SER A 66 -7.10 -11.79 25.81
CA SER A 66 -8.04 -11.74 24.67
C SER A 66 -7.47 -12.26 23.36
N ALA A 67 -6.17 -12.43 23.20
CA ALA A 67 -5.53 -12.91 21.99
C ALA A 67 -4.37 -13.88 22.31
N PHE A 68 -4.08 -14.75 21.34
CA PHE A 68 -2.93 -15.66 21.36
C PHE A 68 -1.84 -15.14 20.43
N GLN A 69 -0.69 -14.75 20.98
CA GLN A 69 0.48 -14.30 20.21
C GLN A 69 1.55 -15.39 20.21
N ASN A 70 2.00 -15.79 19.03
CA ASN A 70 3.07 -16.76 18.88
C ASN A 70 4.40 -16.19 19.38
N THR A 71 5.15 -16.94 20.18
CA THR A 71 6.38 -16.42 20.81
C THR A 71 7.58 -16.33 19.88
N VAL A 72 7.55 -17.01 18.73
CA VAL A 72 8.64 -16.97 17.73
C VAL A 72 8.36 -15.95 16.64
N THR A 73 7.16 -16.00 16.06
CA THR A 73 6.78 -15.12 14.94
C THR A 73 6.22 -13.79 15.38
N ASN A 74 5.85 -13.64 16.67
CA ASN A 74 5.16 -12.47 17.22
C ASN A 74 3.80 -12.15 16.56
N MET A 75 3.26 -13.09 15.78
CA MET A 75 1.95 -12.98 15.11
C MET A 75 0.85 -13.59 15.96
N CYS A 76 -0.38 -13.10 15.80
CA CYS A 76 -1.55 -13.56 16.51
C CYS A 76 -2.36 -14.56 15.69
N ILE A 77 -3.06 -15.46 16.37
CA ILE A 77 -4.13 -16.23 15.74
C ILE A 77 -5.19 -15.23 15.25
N ASP A 78 -5.57 -15.34 13.98
CA ASP A 78 -6.44 -14.41 13.27
C ASP A 78 -7.45 -15.17 12.40
N MET A 79 -8.70 -14.72 12.38
CA MET A 79 -9.71 -15.25 11.46
C MET A 79 -9.61 -14.56 10.10
N ARG A 80 -9.28 -15.35 9.07
CA ARG A 80 -9.07 -14.86 7.71
C ARG A 80 -10.24 -14.01 7.23
N ASP A 81 -9.90 -12.80 6.79
CA ASP A 81 -10.82 -11.76 6.29
C ASP A 81 -11.96 -11.39 7.25
N GLY A 82 -11.87 -11.77 8.53
CA GLY A 82 -12.95 -11.63 9.50
C GLY A 82 -14.21 -12.43 9.13
N GLY A 83 -14.08 -13.47 8.32
CA GLY A 83 -15.21 -14.23 7.78
C GLY A 83 -16.00 -15.00 8.85
N GLU A 84 -17.30 -14.72 8.95
CA GLU A 84 -18.21 -15.28 9.95
C GLU A 84 -19.03 -16.47 9.40
N TRP A 85 -18.36 -17.55 9.00
CA TRP A 85 -19.02 -18.79 8.57
C TRP A 85 -18.23 -20.04 8.98
N SER A 86 -18.95 -21.12 9.26
CA SER A 86 -18.35 -22.42 9.56
C SER A 86 -17.47 -22.90 8.40
N GLY A 87 -16.24 -23.27 8.72
CA GLY A 87 -15.21 -23.68 7.78
C GLY A 87 -14.24 -22.57 7.37
N ASN A 88 -14.45 -21.32 7.80
CA ASN A 88 -13.45 -20.27 7.60
C ASN A 88 -12.15 -20.64 8.30
N LYS A 89 -11.01 -20.50 7.61
CA LYS A 89 -9.71 -20.95 8.11
C LYS A 89 -9.08 -19.89 9.00
N ALA A 90 -8.46 -20.36 10.09
CA ALA A 90 -7.62 -19.54 10.91
C ALA A 90 -6.27 -19.35 10.22
N GLN A 91 -5.67 -18.18 10.41
CA GLN A 91 -4.35 -17.84 9.93
C GLN A 91 -3.54 -17.20 11.06
N VAL A 92 -2.27 -16.95 10.81
CA VAL A 92 -1.48 -16.02 11.62
C VAL A 92 -1.42 -14.66 10.95
N TRP A 93 -1.58 -13.61 11.74
CA TRP A 93 -1.53 -12.23 11.26
C TRP A 93 -0.84 -11.33 12.28
N GLY A 94 -0.39 -10.13 11.91
CA GLY A 94 0.12 -9.16 12.89
C GLY A 94 -0.86 -8.98 14.06
N CYS A 95 -0.35 -8.85 15.28
CA CYS A 95 -1.19 -8.69 16.48
C CYS A 95 -1.74 -7.27 16.60
N TYR A 96 -3.06 -7.11 16.62
CA TYR A 96 -3.74 -5.82 16.79
C TYR A 96 -4.82 -5.91 17.86
N SER A 97 -4.70 -5.12 18.94
CA SER A 97 -5.64 -5.12 20.08
C SER A 97 -7.07 -4.68 19.72
N TRP A 98 -7.23 -3.95 18.62
CA TRP A 98 -8.52 -3.50 18.09
C TRP A 98 -9.08 -4.42 17.00
N ASN A 99 -8.31 -5.41 16.50
CA ASN A 99 -8.78 -6.30 15.44
C ASN A 99 -9.72 -7.37 16.03
N PRO A 100 -11.03 -7.33 15.70
CA PRO A 100 -12.00 -8.30 16.22
C PRO A 100 -11.71 -9.73 15.76
N SER A 101 -10.98 -9.93 14.65
CA SER A 101 -10.59 -11.25 14.14
C SER A 101 -9.60 -11.99 15.04
N GLN A 102 -9.05 -11.32 16.05
CA GLN A 102 -8.04 -11.85 16.98
C GLN A 102 -8.51 -11.83 18.43
N GLN A 103 -9.75 -11.41 18.68
CA GLN A 103 -10.34 -11.35 20.02
C GLN A 103 -11.08 -12.65 20.32
N TYR A 104 -10.50 -13.45 21.19
CA TYR A 104 -11.03 -14.72 21.66
C TYR A 104 -11.52 -14.62 23.10
N SER A 105 -12.47 -15.48 23.44
CA SER A 105 -12.83 -15.77 24.83
C SER A 105 -12.71 -17.27 25.07
N ILE A 106 -12.44 -17.68 26.30
CA ILE A 106 -12.21 -19.08 26.63
C ILE A 106 -13.26 -19.55 27.63
N GLU A 107 -13.97 -20.60 27.26
CA GLU A 107 -14.98 -21.24 28.09
C GLU A 107 -14.59 -22.72 28.27
N GLY A 108 -14.03 -23.05 29.44
CA GLY A 108 -13.46 -24.38 29.70
C GLY A 108 -12.31 -24.69 28.75
N SER A 109 -12.46 -25.71 27.91
CA SER A 109 -11.50 -26.12 26.88
C SER A 109 -11.82 -25.59 25.48
N MET A 110 -12.87 -24.78 25.31
CA MET A 110 -13.24 -24.20 24.02
C MET A 110 -12.66 -22.79 23.86
N ILE A 111 -12.11 -22.53 22.68
CA ILE A 111 -11.66 -21.20 22.26
C ILE A 111 -12.76 -20.60 21.38
N HIS A 112 -13.41 -19.55 21.86
CA HIS A 112 -14.49 -18.87 21.16
C HIS A 112 -13.98 -17.67 20.39
N TRP A 113 -14.49 -17.49 19.19
CA TRP A 113 -14.38 -16.29 18.39
C TRP A 113 -15.78 -15.86 17.93
N LYS A 114 -16.30 -14.77 18.50
CA LYS A 114 -17.70 -14.36 18.34
C LYS A 114 -18.64 -15.55 18.63
N ASP A 115 -19.52 -15.89 17.68
CA ASP A 115 -20.49 -16.99 17.78
C ASP A 115 -19.92 -18.35 17.34
N PHE A 116 -18.62 -18.43 17.04
CA PHE A 116 -17.94 -19.64 16.57
C PHE A 116 -16.88 -20.13 17.54
N CYS A 117 -16.47 -21.38 17.37
CA CYS A 117 -15.44 -22.03 18.16
C CYS A 117 -14.31 -22.48 17.24
N LEU A 118 -13.08 -22.35 17.73
CA LEU A 118 -11.89 -22.86 17.06
C LEU A 118 -11.99 -24.38 16.97
N ASP A 119 -11.83 -24.91 15.76
CA ASP A 119 -12.15 -26.28 15.38
C ASP A 119 -10.99 -26.88 14.57
N LEU A 120 -10.53 -28.06 14.96
CA LEU A 120 -9.59 -28.85 14.16
C LEU A 120 -10.32 -29.46 12.97
N THR A 121 -9.95 -29.04 11.75
CA THR A 121 -10.65 -29.46 10.53
C THR A 121 -10.77 -30.99 10.46
N ASP A 122 -12.02 -31.47 10.41
CA ASP A 122 -12.39 -32.89 10.37
C ASP A 122 -11.82 -33.77 11.51
N GLY A 123 -11.24 -33.16 12.56
CA GLY A 123 -10.64 -33.87 13.70
C GLY A 123 -9.35 -34.64 13.37
N LEU A 124 -8.73 -34.35 12.22
CA LEU A 124 -7.56 -35.07 11.74
C LEU A 124 -6.30 -34.70 12.52
N SER A 125 -5.53 -35.71 12.94
CA SER A 125 -4.29 -35.55 13.71
C SER A 125 -3.03 -35.42 12.85
N ALA A 126 -3.19 -35.30 11.53
CA ALA A 126 -2.05 -35.20 10.62
C ALA A 126 -1.38 -33.83 10.77
N GLU A 127 -0.05 -33.80 10.82
CA GLU A 127 0.71 -32.55 10.75
C GLU A 127 0.31 -31.73 9.51
N GLY A 128 0.16 -30.42 9.69
CA GLY A 128 -0.35 -29.51 8.67
C GLY A 128 -1.88 -29.48 8.55
N THR A 129 -2.63 -30.25 9.35
CA THR A 129 -4.09 -30.12 9.39
C THR A 129 -4.47 -28.71 9.83
N ALA A 130 -5.25 -28.03 9.00
CA ALA A 130 -5.66 -26.66 9.24
C ALA A 130 -6.63 -26.54 10.42
N VAL A 131 -6.52 -25.45 11.15
CA VAL A 131 -7.48 -25.00 12.14
C VAL A 131 -8.47 -24.05 11.46
N GLN A 132 -9.73 -24.15 11.85
CA GLN A 132 -10.83 -23.37 11.31
C GLN A 132 -11.74 -22.88 12.43
N ILE A 133 -12.78 -22.13 12.08
CA ILE A 133 -13.91 -21.90 12.97
C ILE A 133 -15.12 -22.72 12.53
N TRP A 134 -15.92 -23.13 13.51
CA TRP A 134 -17.18 -23.82 13.26
C TRP A 134 -18.21 -23.44 14.32
N SER A 135 -19.50 -23.64 14.03
CA SER A 135 -20.56 -23.42 15.02
C SER A 135 -20.24 -24.20 16.31
N CYS A 136 -20.28 -23.51 17.44
CA CYS A 136 -19.92 -24.06 18.74
C CYS A 136 -20.80 -25.24 19.13
N SER A 137 -20.20 -26.33 19.59
CA SER A 137 -20.90 -27.49 20.16
C SER A 137 -20.03 -28.16 21.22
N GLY A 138 -20.53 -28.21 22.46
CA GLY A 138 -19.81 -28.84 23.58
C GLY A 138 -19.55 -30.34 23.42
N ASP A 139 -20.30 -31.02 22.55
CA ASP A 139 -20.10 -32.45 22.23
C ASP A 139 -19.11 -32.67 21.06
N ASN A 140 -18.68 -31.58 20.38
CA ASN A 140 -17.72 -31.67 19.30
C ASN A 140 -16.29 -31.74 19.85
N HIS A 141 -15.67 -32.91 19.70
CA HIS A 141 -14.31 -33.18 20.19
C HIS A 141 -13.24 -32.39 19.42
N ASN A 142 -13.56 -31.89 18.22
CA ASN A 142 -12.65 -31.08 17.41
C ASN A 142 -12.51 -29.64 17.93
N GLN A 143 -13.40 -29.22 18.83
CA GLN A 143 -13.41 -27.87 19.44
C GLN A 143 -12.85 -27.86 20.87
N GLN A 144 -12.30 -28.98 21.32
CA GLN A 144 -11.74 -29.13 22.66
C GLN A 144 -10.22 -29.02 22.60
N TRP A 145 -9.67 -28.07 23.36
CA TRP A 145 -8.24 -27.75 23.38
C TRP A 145 -7.66 -27.90 24.78
N SER A 146 -6.41 -28.32 24.86
CA SER A 146 -5.62 -28.44 26.08
C SER A 146 -4.52 -27.38 26.09
N PHE A 147 -4.40 -26.66 27.20
CA PHE A 147 -3.39 -25.64 27.44
C PHE A 147 -2.31 -26.22 28.36
N VAL A 148 -1.08 -26.31 27.88
CA VAL A 148 0.08 -26.73 28.68
C VAL A 148 0.98 -25.51 28.86
N GLU A 149 1.12 -25.04 30.10
CA GLU A 149 2.00 -23.92 30.42
C GLU A 149 3.46 -24.26 30.13
N VAL A 150 4.16 -23.33 29.49
CA VAL A 150 5.58 -23.44 29.18
C VAL A 150 6.34 -22.46 30.07
N GLU A 151 7.03 -22.98 31.08
CA GLU A 151 7.92 -22.18 31.93
C GLU A 151 9.24 -21.90 31.19
N GLU A 152 9.63 -20.64 31.07
CA GLU A 152 10.97 -20.29 30.57
C GLU A 152 12.02 -20.67 31.61
N VAL A 153 13.00 -21.48 31.21
CA VAL A 153 14.12 -21.87 32.06
C VAL A 153 15.23 -20.83 31.89
N ASP A 154 15.39 -19.94 32.87
CA ASP A 154 16.54 -19.02 32.92
C ASP A 154 17.85 -19.82 32.93
N GLU A 155 18.65 -19.72 31.88
CA GLU A 155 19.99 -20.31 31.82
C GLU A 155 20.89 -19.68 32.89
N CYS A 156 21.26 -20.47 33.89
CA CYS A 156 22.28 -20.08 34.87
C CYS A 156 23.68 -20.17 34.25
N GLU A 157 24.43 -19.07 34.32
CA GLU A 157 25.86 -19.03 33.99
C GLU A 157 26.70 -19.86 34.99
N ASP A 158 27.46 -20.81 34.42
CA ASP A 158 28.69 -21.47 34.88
C ASP A 158 28.73 -22.48 36.06
N GLU A 159 29.44 -23.58 35.75
CA GLU A 159 29.99 -24.68 36.57
C GLU A 159 29.06 -25.79 37.10
N CYS A 160 28.98 -26.91 36.37
CA CYS A 160 29.51 -28.19 36.88
C CYS A 160 29.56 -29.27 35.78
N ALA A 161 30.78 -29.67 35.39
CA ALA A 161 30.99 -30.83 34.56
C ALA A 161 31.09 -32.13 35.39
N THR A 162 30.57 -33.21 34.80
CA THR A 162 30.85 -34.63 35.02
C THR A 162 30.26 -35.33 36.26
N ALA A 163 29.30 -36.22 36.02
CA ALA A 163 29.35 -37.59 36.54
C ALA A 163 28.55 -38.55 35.64
N THR A 164 29.21 -39.66 35.32
CA THR A 164 28.90 -40.65 34.30
C THR A 164 27.69 -41.55 34.59
N ILE A 165 26.97 -41.88 33.52
CA ILE A 165 25.84 -42.81 33.41
C ILE A 165 26.23 -44.25 33.79
N LEU A 166 25.32 -44.97 34.46
CA LEU A 166 25.17 -46.42 34.29
C LEU A 166 23.72 -46.79 33.95
N ALA A 167 23.58 -47.53 32.85
CA ALA A 167 22.35 -47.98 32.20
C ALA A 167 21.75 -49.25 32.84
N ALA A 168 20.45 -49.50 32.62
CA ALA A 168 19.96 -50.69 31.89
C ALA A 168 18.42 -50.88 31.94
N ALA A 169 17.86 -51.13 30.74
CA ALA A 169 16.96 -52.23 30.36
C ALA A 169 15.45 -52.28 30.77
N THR A 170 14.62 -52.05 29.73
CA THR A 170 13.53 -52.90 29.18
C THR A 170 12.21 -53.17 29.93
N SER A 171 11.13 -52.93 29.16
CA SER A 171 9.95 -53.79 28.90
C SER A 171 8.79 -53.93 29.90
N LYS A 172 7.59 -53.82 29.30
CA LYS A 172 6.24 -54.20 29.73
C LYS A 172 6.11 -55.33 30.80
N SER A 173 5.13 -55.10 31.68
CA SER A 173 4.21 -56.06 32.36
C SER A 173 4.54 -56.49 33.80
N ALA A 174 3.55 -56.25 34.67
CA ALA A 174 3.07 -57.08 35.79
C ALA A 174 4.04 -57.59 36.89
N SER A 175 3.69 -57.19 38.12
CA SER A 175 3.74 -57.95 39.39
C SER A 175 5.00 -58.69 39.87
N ALA A 176 5.34 -58.36 41.12
CA ALA A 176 5.89 -59.19 42.20
C ALA A 176 7.41 -59.48 42.26
N ILE A 177 8.05 -58.79 43.21
CA ILE A 177 8.96 -59.27 44.30
C ILE A 177 9.81 -60.54 44.02
N SER A 178 11.15 -60.39 43.94
CA SER A 178 12.11 -60.90 44.96
C SER A 178 13.58 -60.90 44.49
N THR A 179 14.42 -60.25 45.32
CA THR A 179 15.80 -60.55 45.78
C THR A 179 16.90 -61.14 44.88
N ALA A 180 18.05 -60.43 44.94
CA ALA A 180 19.45 -60.89 45.06
C ALA A 180 20.14 -61.50 43.81
N SER A 181 21.44 -61.39 43.54
CA SER A 181 22.56 -60.47 43.83
C SER A 181 23.84 -61.14 43.23
N VAL A 182 24.84 -60.33 42.84
CA VAL A 182 26.29 -60.65 42.71
C VAL A 182 26.86 -61.15 41.36
N ALA A 183 27.63 -60.21 40.75
CA ALA A 183 28.98 -60.25 40.17
C ALA A 183 29.49 -61.40 39.26
N ALA A 184 30.10 -61.05 38.12
CA ALA A 184 31.56 -61.11 37.93
C ALA A 184 32.02 -60.63 36.52
N ASN A 185 33.24 -60.10 36.53
CA ASN A 185 34.13 -59.61 35.49
C ASN A 185 34.46 -60.64 34.37
N GLY A 186 34.83 -60.19 33.16
CA GLY A 186 35.49 -61.09 32.19
C GLY A 186 35.66 -60.58 30.76
N THR A 187 36.83 -60.01 30.49
CA THR A 187 37.48 -59.56 29.25
C THR A 187 37.60 -60.58 28.07
N ILE A 188 37.43 -60.03 26.85
CA ILE A 188 38.29 -60.05 25.63
C ILE A 188 38.75 -61.39 24.99
N GLY A 189 38.61 -61.49 23.66
CA GLY A 189 39.49 -62.26 22.75
C GLY A 189 38.72 -62.83 21.54
N GLU A 190 38.75 -62.20 20.36
CA GLU A 190 39.70 -62.38 19.24
C GLU A 190 39.47 -63.62 18.33
N GLY A 191 39.55 -63.37 17.02
CA GLY A 191 39.83 -64.35 15.94
C GLY A 191 38.74 -64.43 14.86
N LEU A 192 38.90 -63.88 13.65
CA LEU A 192 39.75 -64.24 12.48
C LEU A 192 39.05 -65.12 11.42
N TRP A 193 39.33 -64.77 10.14
CA TRP A 193 39.07 -65.44 8.84
C TRP A 193 37.69 -65.22 8.17
N VAL A 194 37.49 -65.10 6.85
CA VAL A 194 38.17 -64.60 5.61
C VAL A 194 37.43 -65.28 4.42
N ASP A 195 37.07 -64.48 3.39
CA ASP A 195 36.76 -64.80 1.97
C ASP A 195 35.60 -65.78 1.62
N SER A 196 34.91 -65.75 0.46
CA SER A 196 35.11 -65.09 -0.84
C SER A 196 33.86 -65.30 -1.74
N GLY A 197 33.60 -64.35 -2.67
CA GLY A 197 33.00 -64.50 -4.03
C GLY A 197 31.57 -65.05 -4.17
N SER A 198 30.74 -64.77 -5.17
CA SER A 198 30.78 -63.96 -6.40
C SER A 198 29.44 -64.22 -7.12
N ASN A 199 28.81 -63.22 -7.75
CA ASN A 199 28.18 -63.28 -9.09
C ASN A 199 27.14 -62.14 -9.29
N ASP A 200 27.38 -61.36 -10.34
CA ASP A 200 26.42 -60.64 -11.18
C ASP A 200 26.17 -61.52 -12.44
N PRO A 201 25.06 -61.46 -13.21
CA PRO A 201 24.89 -60.40 -14.23
C PRO A 201 23.44 -59.96 -14.60
N GLY A 202 23.32 -58.70 -15.01
CA GLY A 202 22.51 -58.20 -16.15
C GLY A 202 21.03 -57.85 -15.89
N SER A 203 20.33 -56.98 -16.63
CA SER A 203 20.59 -56.02 -17.74
C SER A 203 19.22 -55.52 -18.22
N GLY A 204 19.07 -54.26 -18.69
CA GLY A 204 18.00 -53.89 -19.65
C GLY A 204 17.06 -52.72 -19.31
N ASP A 205 17.52 -51.49 -19.56
CA ASP A 205 17.02 -50.50 -20.54
C ASP A 205 15.55 -50.59 -21.05
N TRP A 206 14.75 -49.50 -20.93
CA TRP A 206 14.08 -48.73 -22.01
C TRP A 206 12.95 -47.79 -21.53
N SER A 207 12.89 -46.67 -22.24
CA SER A 207 12.02 -45.50 -22.13
C SER A 207 10.53 -45.69 -22.52
N SER A 208 9.73 -44.69 -22.10
CA SER A 208 8.76 -43.91 -22.91
C SER A 208 7.26 -44.01 -22.59
N ALA A 209 6.72 -42.79 -22.39
CA ALA A 209 5.54 -42.21 -23.03
C ALA A 209 4.11 -42.62 -22.59
N SER A 210 3.42 -41.59 -22.07
CA SER A 210 2.07 -41.10 -22.41
C SER A 210 0.89 -42.09 -22.43
N GLN A 211 -0.18 -41.75 -21.72
CA GLN A 211 -1.43 -41.30 -22.36
C GLN A 211 -2.44 -40.71 -21.38
N SER A 212 -3.13 -39.70 -21.91
CA SER A 212 -4.31 -38.99 -21.42
C SER A 212 -5.55 -39.86 -21.32
N ASN A 213 -6.55 -39.39 -20.56
CA ASN A 213 -7.95 -39.12 -20.94
C ASN A 213 -8.72 -38.87 -19.63
N ASP A 214 -9.16 -37.64 -19.34
CA ASP A 214 -10.38 -36.99 -19.87
C ASP A 214 -11.65 -37.69 -19.36
N TRP A 215 -12.51 -36.95 -18.64
CA TRP A 215 -13.95 -37.17 -18.47
C TRP A 215 -14.56 -35.88 -17.85
N SER A 216 -15.23 -35.08 -18.68
CA SER A 216 -16.41 -34.28 -18.30
C SER A 216 -17.66 -35.10 -18.64
N PRO A 217 -18.82 -34.96 -17.97
CA PRO A 217 -19.75 -33.83 -18.18
C PRO A 217 -20.49 -33.45 -16.85
N ALA A 218 -21.40 -32.49 -16.69
CA ALA A 218 -22.22 -31.66 -17.56
C ALA A 218 -22.71 -30.43 -16.77
N SER A 219 -23.00 -29.37 -17.50
CA SER A 219 -23.82 -28.21 -17.13
C SER A 219 -25.23 -28.54 -16.61
N GLN A 220 -25.73 -27.76 -15.66
CA GLN A 220 -27.10 -27.22 -15.72
C GLN A 220 -27.14 -25.78 -15.20
N THR A 221 -27.41 -24.87 -16.13
CA THR A 221 -28.05 -23.59 -15.89
C THR A 221 -29.51 -23.84 -15.52
N ASP A 222 -30.05 -23.11 -14.56
CA ASP A 222 -31.43 -22.61 -14.65
C ASP A 222 -31.59 -21.35 -13.79
N SER A 223 -31.81 -20.25 -14.50
CA SER A 223 -32.41 -18.99 -14.05
C SER A 223 -33.78 -19.22 -13.40
N TRP A 224 -34.20 -18.33 -12.47
CA TRP A 224 -35.55 -17.72 -12.41
C TRP A 224 -35.59 -16.58 -11.37
N SER A 225 -36.20 -15.47 -11.76
CA SER A 225 -36.73 -14.37 -10.94
C SER A 225 -38.18 -14.14 -11.41
N PRO A 226 -39.02 -13.28 -10.81
CA PRO A 226 -39.11 -12.70 -9.45
C PRO A 226 -40.54 -12.83 -8.85
N ALA A 227 -40.76 -12.48 -7.57
CA ALA A 227 -42.06 -11.94 -7.13
C ALA A 227 -42.02 -11.27 -5.73
N SER A 228 -42.74 -10.16 -5.69
CA SER A 228 -43.08 -9.21 -4.63
C SER A 228 -43.87 -9.73 -3.42
N GLN A 229 -43.76 -9.00 -2.30
CA GLN A 229 -44.86 -8.52 -1.41
C GLN A 229 -44.25 -7.44 -0.48
N SER A 230 -44.51 -6.15 -0.70
CA SER A 230 -45.59 -5.32 -0.13
C SER A 230 -45.71 -5.38 1.40
N ASP A 231 -45.38 -4.28 2.07
CA ASP A 231 -46.23 -3.73 3.12
C ASP A 231 -46.09 -2.21 3.21
N SER A 232 -47.26 -1.57 3.19
CA SER A 232 -47.48 -0.13 3.23
C SER A 232 -48.23 0.22 4.51
N TRP A 233 -47.76 1.19 5.28
CA TRP A 233 -48.61 1.98 6.18
C TRP A 233 -48.28 3.46 6.00
N SER A 234 -49.34 4.26 5.87
CA SER A 234 -49.34 5.63 5.37
C SER A 234 -49.82 6.63 6.43
N SER A 235 -49.18 7.82 6.43
CA SER A 235 -49.71 9.19 6.70
C SER A 235 -50.31 9.53 8.08
N ALA A 236 -50.22 10.72 8.69
CA ALA A 236 -49.58 12.05 8.52
C ALA A 236 -50.01 12.90 9.78
N PRO A 237 -50.08 14.25 9.80
CA PRO A 237 -49.04 15.29 9.98
C PRO A 237 -49.29 16.24 11.20
N GLN A 238 -48.35 17.17 11.50
CA GLN A 238 -48.51 18.57 12.03
C GLN A 238 -47.16 19.04 12.65
N SER A 239 -46.43 19.99 12.07
CA SER A 239 -46.46 21.46 12.24
C SER A 239 -46.20 21.96 13.68
N ASP A 240 -45.11 22.72 13.88
CA ASP A 240 -45.18 24.14 14.26
C ASP A 240 -43.78 24.80 14.27
N GLU A 241 -43.79 26.06 13.86
CA GLU A 241 -42.68 27.01 13.76
C GLU A 241 -42.14 27.46 15.13
N TRP A 242 -40.85 27.79 15.21
CA TRP A 242 -40.41 28.99 15.92
C TRP A 242 -39.09 29.55 15.40
N ALA A 243 -38.99 30.87 15.53
CA ALA A 243 -38.17 31.78 14.76
C ALA A 243 -36.90 32.26 15.48
N SER A 244 -35.99 32.78 14.65
CA SER A 244 -35.04 33.88 14.89
C SER A 244 -33.90 33.70 15.92
N ALA A 245 -32.65 33.83 15.43
CA ALA A 245 -31.86 35.05 15.61
C ALA A 245 -30.54 35.02 14.80
N THR A 246 -30.51 35.85 13.77
CA THR A 246 -29.36 36.63 13.26
C THR A 246 -28.22 36.91 14.24
N THR A 247 -26.98 36.63 13.82
CA THR A 247 -25.84 37.55 14.01
C THR A 247 -24.90 37.52 12.81
N THR A 248 -24.84 38.66 12.15
CA THR A 248 -23.94 39.06 11.08
C THR A 248 -22.53 39.24 11.64
N ALA A 249 -21.53 38.61 11.02
CA ALA A 249 -20.14 39.05 11.09
C ALA A 249 -19.59 39.12 9.66
N SER A 250 -19.89 40.26 9.03
CA SER A 250 -19.24 40.74 7.82
C SER A 250 -17.76 40.98 8.11
N ASN A 251 -16.86 40.33 7.36
CA ASN A 251 -15.52 40.86 7.10
C ASN A 251 -15.24 40.73 5.60
N ALA A 252 -15.48 41.84 4.91
CA ALA A 252 -15.08 42.07 3.54
C ALA A 252 -13.55 42.12 3.44
N TRP A 253 -12.96 41.28 2.59
CA TRP A 253 -11.62 41.54 2.06
C TRP A 253 -11.76 41.71 0.56
N GLU A 254 -11.91 42.99 0.19
CA GLU A 254 -11.78 43.45 -1.18
C GLU A 254 -10.38 43.15 -1.71
N THR A 255 -10.39 42.68 -2.94
CA THR A 255 -9.30 42.54 -3.89
C THR A 255 -8.22 43.63 -3.79
N LYS A 256 -6.99 43.19 -3.51
CA LYS A 256 -5.82 43.78 -4.14
C LYS A 256 -4.83 42.69 -4.49
N ALA A 257 -5.00 42.16 -5.70
CA ALA A 257 -3.95 41.44 -6.41
C ALA A 257 -2.73 42.36 -6.49
N ASN A 258 -1.65 41.97 -5.82
CA ASN A 258 -0.32 42.48 -6.11
C ASN A 258 0.50 41.28 -6.59
N SER A 259 0.78 41.30 -7.89
CA SER A 259 1.63 40.36 -8.58
C SER A 259 3.08 40.53 -8.12
N ASP A 260 3.49 39.79 -7.10
CA ASP A 260 4.91 39.64 -6.79
C ASP A 260 5.40 38.34 -7.40
N SER A 261 6.10 38.51 -8.53
CA SER A 261 6.86 37.51 -9.23
C SER A 261 7.75 36.71 -8.28
N TRP A 262 7.60 35.40 -8.32
CA TRP A 262 8.41 34.43 -7.59
C TRP A 262 9.90 34.60 -7.96
N HIS A 263 10.66 35.27 -7.10
CA HIS A 263 12.11 35.28 -7.11
C HIS A 263 12.60 34.54 -5.86
N ALA A 264 13.07 33.31 -6.07
CA ALA A 264 13.70 32.52 -5.04
C ALA A 264 15.04 33.16 -4.63
N THR A 265 15.03 33.90 -3.52
CA THR A 265 16.22 34.18 -2.72
C THR A 265 15.84 34.29 -1.25
N SER A 266 16.06 33.23 -0.48
CA SER A 266 16.50 33.41 0.92
C SER A 266 17.35 32.22 1.35
N THR A 267 18.64 32.48 1.54
CA THR A 267 19.57 31.68 2.29
C THR A 267 19.50 32.16 3.74
N HIS A 268 19.18 31.28 4.68
CA HIS A 268 19.52 31.48 6.09
C HIS A 268 20.32 30.28 6.57
N ALA A 269 21.56 30.58 6.95
CA ALA A 269 22.60 29.66 7.32
C ALA A 269 22.46 29.20 8.77
N TRP A 270 22.69 27.90 9.01
CA TRP A 270 23.18 27.38 10.28
C TRP A 270 24.35 26.44 9.98
N GLY A 271 25.49 26.72 10.60
CA GLY A 271 26.79 26.17 10.20
C GLY A 271 27.24 24.93 10.96
N SER A 272 28.05 24.11 10.29
CA SER A 272 29.16 23.29 10.84
C SER A 272 29.92 22.59 9.68
N PRO A 273 31.15 22.08 9.89
CA PRO A 273 32.33 22.49 9.12
C PRO A 273 32.69 21.64 7.88
N ALA A 274 33.51 22.26 7.03
CA ALA A 274 33.98 21.81 5.73
C ALA A 274 34.89 20.57 5.71
N ALA A 275 34.75 19.73 4.67
CA ALA A 275 35.81 18.98 3.98
C ALA A 275 35.29 18.48 2.59
N PRO A 276 36.15 18.05 1.66
CA PRO A 276 36.74 18.84 0.59
C PRO A 276 36.09 18.62 -0.79
N SER A 277 36.24 19.61 -1.67
CA SER A 277 35.80 19.62 -3.06
C SER A 277 36.50 18.53 -3.91
N ALA A 278 35.73 17.55 -4.38
CA ALA A 278 36.13 16.65 -5.46
C ALA A 278 35.51 17.11 -6.79
N SER A 279 36.35 17.63 -7.69
CA SER A 279 35.97 17.97 -9.05
C SER A 279 35.77 16.70 -9.89
N PHE A 280 34.51 16.32 -10.16
CA PHE A 280 34.21 15.30 -11.16
C PHE A 280 33.92 15.96 -12.51
N LYS A 281 34.73 15.63 -13.51
CA LYS A 281 34.48 15.93 -14.92
C LYS A 281 33.28 15.12 -15.39
N SER A 282 32.19 15.79 -15.74
CA SER A 282 31.03 15.17 -16.38
C SER A 282 31.38 14.73 -17.81
N SER A 283 31.36 13.43 -18.08
CA SER A 283 31.19 12.93 -19.46
C SER A 283 29.69 12.90 -19.77
N SER A 284 29.25 13.82 -20.61
CA SER A 284 27.86 13.97 -21.04
C SER A 284 27.41 12.81 -21.92
N GLY A 285 26.59 11.92 -21.37
CA GLY A 285 25.66 11.08 -22.14
C GLY A 285 24.29 11.77 -22.17
N SER A 286 23.97 12.47 -23.26
CA SER A 286 22.70 13.16 -23.45
C SER A 286 21.55 12.17 -23.71
N THR A 287 20.80 11.82 -22.66
CA THR A 287 19.40 11.36 -22.80
C THR A 287 18.50 12.59 -22.77
N GLY A 288 17.71 12.79 -23.83
CA GLY A 288 16.92 14.01 -24.03
C GLY A 288 15.90 14.23 -22.93
N LYS A 289 16.02 15.35 -22.20
CA LYS A 289 15.03 15.84 -21.22
C LYS A 289 13.75 16.28 -21.93
N GLY A 290 12.60 15.76 -21.51
CA GLY A 290 11.30 16.29 -21.93
C GLY A 290 11.12 17.74 -21.44
N THR A 291 10.50 18.59 -22.24
CA THR A 291 10.22 20.00 -21.89
C THR A 291 8.74 20.22 -21.56
N VAL A 292 8.38 20.33 -20.28
CA VAL A 292 7.01 20.58 -19.82
C VAL A 292 6.42 21.80 -20.52
N SER A 293 5.13 21.73 -20.88
CA SER A 293 4.47 22.85 -21.55
C SER A 293 4.46 24.10 -20.68
N SER A 294 4.54 25.28 -21.31
CA SER A 294 4.50 26.56 -20.61
C SER A 294 3.12 26.95 -20.10
N GLY A 295 2.06 26.26 -20.55
CA GLY A 295 0.68 26.46 -20.12
C GLY A 295 0.12 25.26 -19.38
N TYR A 296 -1.00 25.46 -18.69
CA TYR A 296 -1.70 24.40 -17.96
C TYR A 296 -2.06 23.23 -18.88
N LEU A 297 -2.05 22.03 -18.29
CA LEU A 297 -2.77 20.91 -18.89
C LEU A 297 -4.27 21.20 -18.88
N GLN A 298 -4.97 20.71 -19.90
CA GLN A 298 -6.40 20.82 -20.07
C GLN A 298 -6.99 19.46 -20.44
N THR A 299 -8.29 19.29 -20.31
CA THR A 299 -9.02 18.17 -20.90
C THR A 299 -9.58 18.55 -22.27
N SER A 300 -9.55 17.61 -23.19
CA SER A 300 -10.10 17.75 -24.54
C SER A 300 -10.73 16.42 -24.94
N GLY A 301 -12.05 16.34 -24.78
CA GLY A 301 -12.74 15.06 -24.75
C GLY A 301 -12.18 14.17 -23.64
N ASN A 302 -12.08 12.87 -23.89
CA ASN A 302 -11.55 11.90 -22.92
C ASN A 302 -10.01 11.89 -22.78
N LYS A 303 -9.32 12.97 -23.14
CA LYS A 303 -7.86 13.08 -23.09
C LYS A 303 -7.40 14.30 -22.29
N ILE A 304 -6.25 14.16 -21.63
CA ILE A 304 -5.48 15.29 -21.11
C ILE A 304 -4.57 15.78 -22.24
N VAL A 305 -4.48 17.10 -22.43
CA VAL A 305 -3.69 17.74 -23.47
C VAL A 305 -2.85 18.88 -22.91
N ASP A 306 -1.72 19.14 -23.56
CA ASP A 306 -0.92 20.34 -23.32
C ASP A 306 -1.59 21.58 -23.97
N SER A 307 -1.01 22.76 -23.74
CA SER A 307 -1.50 24.02 -24.34
C SER A 307 -1.40 24.10 -25.87
N ASN A 308 -0.73 23.14 -26.52
CA ASN A 308 -0.67 23.02 -27.97
C ASN A 308 -1.70 22.01 -28.51
N GLY A 309 -2.49 21.38 -27.63
CA GLY A 309 -3.46 20.34 -27.97
C GLY A 309 -2.85 18.95 -28.15
N ASN A 310 -1.58 18.74 -27.80
CA ASN A 310 -0.98 17.40 -27.84
C ASN A 310 -1.45 16.59 -26.63
N THR A 311 -1.81 15.33 -26.84
CA THR A 311 -2.15 14.42 -25.74
C THR A 311 -0.97 14.18 -24.81
N VAL A 312 -1.24 14.35 -23.51
CA VAL A 312 -0.31 14.05 -22.41
C VAL A 312 -0.87 12.85 -21.65
N VAL A 313 -0.07 11.79 -21.51
CA VAL A 313 -0.40 10.62 -20.69
C VAL A 313 0.51 10.66 -19.48
N LEU A 314 -0.08 10.76 -18.30
CA LEU A 314 0.64 10.91 -17.04
C LEU A 314 0.92 9.51 -16.46
N ARG A 315 2.19 9.19 -16.23
CA ARG A 315 2.64 7.92 -15.65
C ARG A 315 3.62 8.20 -14.53
N GLY A 316 3.32 7.69 -13.34
CA GLY A 316 4.04 8.07 -12.15
C GLY A 316 3.72 7.24 -10.93
N THR A 317 3.93 7.85 -9.77
CA THR A 317 3.67 7.24 -8.47
C THR A 317 3.16 8.28 -7.47
N ASN A 318 2.58 7.81 -6.38
CA ASN A 318 2.16 8.61 -5.25
C ASN A 318 3.30 8.76 -4.24
N ILE A 319 3.53 9.97 -3.76
CA ILE A 319 4.47 10.28 -2.67
C ILE A 319 3.78 10.02 -1.31
N GLY A 320 3.30 8.77 -1.14
CA GLY A 320 2.68 8.28 0.10
C GLY A 320 3.70 8.20 1.24
N GLY A 321 3.21 8.26 2.48
CA GLY A 321 4.04 8.25 3.68
C GLY A 321 4.89 9.50 3.92
N TRP A 322 4.80 10.55 3.09
CA TRP A 322 5.69 11.72 3.22
C TRP A 322 5.12 12.86 4.07
N LEU A 323 4.15 13.62 3.53
CA LEU A 323 3.45 14.69 4.26
C LEU A 323 2.20 14.21 4.98
N VAL A 324 1.77 13.00 4.63
CA VAL A 324 0.72 12.22 5.26
C VAL A 324 1.40 10.92 5.68
N LEU A 325 1.51 10.72 6.99
CA LEU A 325 2.16 9.55 7.55
C LEU A 325 1.05 8.51 7.73
N GLU A 326 1.26 7.33 7.16
CA GLU A 326 0.37 6.18 7.31
C GLU A 326 1.14 5.06 8.00
N ASP A 327 0.74 4.74 9.23
CA ASP A 327 1.52 3.94 10.15
C ASP A 327 1.93 2.59 9.55
N TRP A 328 0.99 1.96 8.83
CA TRP A 328 1.11 0.64 8.21
C TRP A 328 2.24 0.54 7.16
N MET A 329 2.61 1.66 6.51
CA MET A 329 3.67 1.70 5.49
C MET A 329 4.90 2.50 5.92
N CYS A 330 4.85 3.15 7.09
CA CYS A 330 5.87 4.09 7.56
C CYS A 330 6.79 3.52 8.66
N GLY A 331 6.62 2.25 9.04
CA GLY A 331 7.39 1.68 10.16
C GLY A 331 7.04 2.39 11.48
N ILE A 332 5.79 2.80 11.62
CA ILE A 332 5.27 3.49 12.80
C ILE A 332 4.28 2.59 13.50
N THR A 333 4.36 2.55 14.82
CA THR A 333 3.33 1.97 15.70
C THR A 333 2.72 3.10 16.54
N ASP A 334 1.39 3.12 16.63
CA ASP A 334 0.67 4.06 17.48
C ASP A 334 -0.45 3.33 18.25
N ASN A 335 -0.24 3.13 19.55
CA ASN A 335 -1.21 2.49 20.45
C ASN A 335 -2.05 3.50 21.25
N SER A 336 -2.04 4.78 20.88
CA SER A 336 -2.73 5.85 21.63
C SER A 336 -4.22 6.00 21.29
N GLY A 337 -4.72 5.24 20.31
CA GLY A 337 -6.06 5.38 19.75
C GLY A 337 -6.17 6.37 18.57
N SER A 338 -5.03 6.93 18.12
CA SER A 338 -4.90 7.80 16.94
C SER A 338 -4.09 7.12 15.81
N SER A 339 -4.20 5.80 15.67
CA SER A 339 -3.47 5.01 14.67
C SER A 339 -3.91 5.31 13.23
N ASP A 340 -3.23 4.70 12.25
CA ASP A 340 -3.36 4.90 10.81
C ASP A 340 -2.68 6.19 10.36
N ARG A 341 -3.41 7.30 10.28
CA ARG A 341 -2.92 8.55 9.67
C ARG A 341 -2.79 9.73 10.64
N PHE A 342 -2.94 9.48 11.94
CA PHE A 342 -3.06 10.52 12.97
C PHE A 342 -1.90 10.54 13.98
N SER A 343 -0.77 9.88 13.68
CA SER A 343 0.46 9.88 14.49
C SER A 343 0.93 11.27 14.95
N LEU A 344 0.73 12.32 14.15
CA LEU A 344 1.06 13.69 14.57
C LEU A 344 0.22 14.16 15.77
N SER A 345 -1.06 13.77 15.86
CA SER A 345 -1.91 14.08 17.02
C SER A 345 -1.35 13.45 18.29
N THR A 346 -0.81 12.25 18.20
CA THR A 346 -0.14 11.54 19.31
C THR A 346 1.12 12.28 19.75
N LEU A 347 1.99 12.64 18.80
CA LEU A 347 3.21 13.38 19.10
C LEU A 347 2.95 14.75 19.73
N GLU A 348 1.94 15.49 19.25
CA GLU A 348 1.57 16.78 19.85
C GLU A 348 1.03 16.62 21.27
N LYS A 349 0.21 15.60 21.54
CA LYS A 349 -0.26 15.29 22.90
C LYS A 349 0.91 14.96 23.85
N ARG A 350 1.95 14.26 23.35
CA ARG A 350 3.09 13.81 24.17
C ARG A 350 4.16 14.87 24.38
N PHE A 351 4.53 15.61 23.33
CA PHE A 351 5.70 16.49 23.33
C PHE A 351 5.38 17.97 23.10
N GLY A 352 4.11 18.29 22.82
CA GLY A 352 3.70 19.63 22.41
C GLY A 352 4.07 19.93 20.95
N ASN A 353 3.50 21.02 20.43
CA ASN A 353 3.52 21.34 19.01
C ASN A 353 4.94 21.49 18.44
N ASP A 354 5.81 22.27 19.08
CA ASP A 354 7.14 22.58 18.53
C ASP A 354 8.03 21.33 18.37
N GLN A 355 8.00 20.45 19.38
CA GLN A 355 8.74 19.19 19.34
C GLN A 355 8.13 18.21 18.34
N ALA A 356 6.80 18.04 18.33
CA ALA A 356 6.13 17.20 17.35
C ALA A 356 6.43 17.65 15.91
N ARG A 357 6.45 18.97 15.65
CA ARG A 357 6.85 19.54 14.35
C ARG A 357 8.29 19.26 14.00
N THR A 358 9.20 19.33 14.96
CA THR A 358 10.61 18.96 14.74
C THR A 358 10.75 17.51 14.30
N LEU A 359 9.99 16.59 14.91
CA LEU A 359 10.00 15.17 14.54
C LEU A 359 9.48 14.97 13.11
N VAL A 360 8.27 15.43 12.78
CA VAL A 360 7.71 15.21 11.42
C VAL A 360 8.48 15.94 10.33
N GLU A 361 9.21 17.00 10.68
CA GLU A 361 10.13 17.67 9.77
C GLU A 361 11.40 16.84 9.52
N ALA A 362 11.95 16.19 10.55
CA ALA A 362 13.05 15.23 10.37
C ALA A 362 12.59 14.04 9.51
N TRP A 363 11.38 13.55 9.72
CA TRP A 363 10.76 12.53 8.84
C TRP A 363 10.72 13.00 7.39
N ALA A 364 10.09 14.15 7.12
CA ALA A 364 9.89 14.64 5.77
C ALA A 364 11.20 14.94 5.03
N GLN A 365 12.28 15.28 5.74
CA GLN A 365 13.59 15.54 5.14
C GLN A 365 14.32 14.28 4.68
N ASN A 366 14.04 13.13 5.30
CA ASN A 366 14.76 11.88 5.06
C ASN A 366 13.94 10.84 4.29
N TRP A 367 12.62 10.95 4.28
CA TRP A 367 11.74 10.07 3.50
C TRP A 367 11.79 10.36 1.99
N LEU A 368 11.84 11.64 1.60
CA LEU A 368 11.91 12.09 0.22
C LEU A 368 13.03 13.10 0.03
N THR A 369 13.95 12.80 -0.88
CA THR A 369 15.16 13.55 -1.14
C THR A 369 15.26 13.98 -2.61
N GLU A 370 16.24 14.81 -2.95
CA GLU A 370 16.48 15.21 -4.34
C GLU A 370 16.84 14.03 -5.26
N ALA A 371 17.50 13.01 -4.70
CA ALA A 371 17.93 11.81 -5.43
C ALA A 371 16.73 10.99 -5.91
N ASP A 372 15.65 10.96 -5.13
CA ASP A 372 14.41 10.27 -5.51
C ASP A 372 13.81 10.89 -6.77
N PHE A 373 13.78 12.23 -6.87
CA PHE A 373 13.30 12.90 -8.08
C PHE A 373 14.18 12.62 -9.31
N ASP A 374 15.51 12.57 -9.14
CA ASP A 374 16.42 12.16 -10.22
C ASP A 374 16.11 10.75 -10.70
N GLU A 375 15.79 9.85 -9.77
CA GLU A 375 15.48 8.48 -10.11
C GLU A 375 14.11 8.34 -10.81
N LEU A 376 13.07 9.00 -10.30
CA LEU A 376 11.75 9.06 -10.93
C LEU A 376 11.84 9.55 -12.38
N ALA A 377 12.65 10.59 -12.64
CA ALA A 377 12.93 11.05 -13.99
C ALA A 377 13.67 9.99 -14.83
N SER A 378 14.62 9.27 -14.23
CA SER A 378 15.45 8.27 -14.92
C SER A 378 14.67 7.04 -15.40
N ILE A 379 13.63 6.63 -14.67
CA ILE A 379 12.75 5.52 -15.05
C ILE A 379 11.67 5.93 -16.06
N GLY A 380 11.53 7.23 -16.32
CA GLY A 380 10.63 7.78 -17.32
C GLY A 380 9.28 8.21 -16.79
N PHE A 381 9.13 8.37 -15.47
CA PHE A 381 7.93 9.00 -14.90
C PHE A 381 7.87 10.48 -15.29
N ASN A 382 6.66 10.96 -15.49
CA ASN A 382 6.38 12.35 -15.86
C ASN A 382 5.34 13.00 -14.95
N VAL A 383 4.90 12.31 -13.89
CA VAL A 383 4.01 12.86 -12.86
C VAL A 383 4.35 12.27 -11.50
N ILE A 384 4.09 13.03 -10.43
CA ILE A 384 3.88 12.51 -9.08
C ILE A 384 2.53 13.00 -8.55
N ARG A 385 1.85 12.21 -7.73
CA ARG A 385 0.74 12.68 -6.88
C ARG A 385 1.28 12.92 -5.48
N LEU A 386 0.97 14.08 -4.92
CA LEU A 386 1.53 14.62 -3.69
C LEU A 386 0.40 14.79 -2.67
N PRO A 387 0.16 13.75 -1.86
CA PRO A 387 -0.76 13.81 -0.73
C PRO A 387 -0.35 14.90 0.26
N PHE A 388 -1.32 15.71 0.70
CA PHE A 388 -1.17 16.63 1.82
C PHE A 388 -2.41 16.59 2.72
N SER A 389 -2.23 16.98 3.98
CA SER A 389 -3.27 17.02 5.01
C SER A 389 -3.60 18.45 5.37
N PHE A 390 -4.76 18.69 5.99
CA PHE A 390 -5.03 19.96 6.67
C PHE A 390 -3.93 20.27 7.70
N ARG A 391 -3.30 19.25 8.30
CA ARG A 391 -2.18 19.40 9.25
C ARG A 391 -0.85 19.75 8.60
N THR A 392 -0.73 19.57 7.28
CA THR A 392 0.40 20.07 6.49
C THR A 392 0.37 21.60 6.46
N VAL A 393 -0.81 22.20 6.27
CA VAL A 393 -0.97 23.64 6.06
C VAL A 393 -1.48 24.42 7.28
N GLN A 394 -2.14 23.75 8.22
CA GLN A 394 -2.74 24.32 9.43
C GLN A 394 -2.25 23.60 10.69
N ASN A 395 -2.40 24.28 11.82
CA ASN A 395 -2.31 23.71 13.16
C ASN A 395 -3.61 22.98 13.52
N ALA A 396 -3.60 22.23 14.62
CA ALA A 396 -4.77 21.49 15.08
C ALA A 396 -6.00 22.38 15.37
N ASP A 397 -5.78 23.65 15.71
CA ASP A 397 -6.84 24.65 15.95
C ASP A 397 -7.38 25.30 14.65
N GLY A 398 -6.91 24.87 13.47
CA GLY A 398 -7.28 25.42 12.17
C GLY A 398 -6.55 26.72 11.80
N SER A 399 -5.68 27.25 12.67
CA SER A 399 -4.82 28.39 12.31
C SER A 399 -3.82 27.99 11.24
N TRP A 400 -3.52 28.91 10.32
CA TRP A 400 -2.55 28.65 9.25
C TRP A 400 -1.14 28.62 9.82
N ARG A 401 -0.36 27.63 9.38
CA ARG A 401 1.06 27.58 9.69
C ARG A 401 1.80 28.65 8.91
N ASN A 402 2.87 29.19 9.51
CA ASN A 402 3.75 30.16 8.83
C ASN A 402 4.55 29.51 7.69
N ASP A 403 4.77 28.20 7.77
CA ASP A 403 5.54 27.38 6.82
C ASP A 403 4.65 26.43 5.98
N ALA A 404 3.34 26.72 5.89
CA ALA A 404 2.32 25.84 5.31
C ALA A 404 2.69 25.23 3.95
N PHE A 405 3.37 25.99 3.09
CA PHE A 405 3.72 25.55 1.73
C PHE A 405 5.17 25.14 1.56
N THR A 406 6.04 25.30 2.57
CA THR A 406 7.51 25.18 2.40
C THR A 406 7.94 23.83 1.81
N ARG A 407 7.41 22.72 2.32
CA ARG A 407 7.75 21.37 1.83
C ARG A 407 7.13 21.07 0.47
N MET A 408 5.87 21.48 0.27
CA MET A 408 5.19 21.32 -1.02
C MET A 408 5.90 22.11 -2.13
N ASP A 409 6.28 23.37 -1.87
CA ASP A 409 7.03 24.23 -2.79
C ASP A 409 8.37 23.60 -3.18
N TRP A 410 9.08 23.01 -2.21
CA TRP A 410 10.34 22.30 -2.47
C TRP A 410 10.11 21.11 -3.42
N ALA A 411 9.15 20.23 -3.14
CA ALA A 411 8.88 19.07 -4.01
C ALA A 411 8.43 19.49 -5.41
N ILE A 412 7.58 20.52 -5.52
CA ILE A 412 7.14 21.09 -6.80
C ILE A 412 8.34 21.64 -7.57
N ALA A 413 9.27 22.33 -6.91
CA ALA A 413 10.50 22.82 -7.55
C ALA A 413 11.41 21.66 -8.02
N GLN A 414 11.56 20.59 -7.21
CA GLN A 414 12.32 19.40 -7.59
C GLN A 414 11.72 18.71 -8.81
N ALA A 415 10.41 18.50 -8.82
CA ALA A 415 9.67 17.93 -9.95
C ALA A 415 9.80 18.79 -11.21
N LYS A 416 9.62 20.11 -11.08
CA LYS A 416 9.74 21.09 -12.17
C LYS A 416 11.10 21.08 -12.84
N SER A 417 12.18 21.01 -12.06
CA SER A 417 13.55 20.98 -12.59
C SER A 417 13.85 19.75 -13.47
N ARG A 418 13.03 18.70 -13.34
CA ARG A 418 13.14 17.42 -14.05
C ARG A 418 12.01 17.17 -15.05
N GLY A 419 11.08 18.12 -15.18
CA GLY A 419 9.95 18.02 -16.10
C GLY A 419 8.91 16.98 -15.67
N ILE A 420 8.76 16.77 -14.37
CA ILE A 420 7.76 15.89 -13.76
C ILE A 420 6.58 16.77 -13.30
N TYR A 421 5.39 16.51 -13.80
CA TYR A 421 4.17 17.17 -13.34
C TYR A 421 3.83 16.79 -11.89
N VAL A 422 3.05 17.63 -11.21
CA VAL A 422 2.56 17.34 -9.85
C VAL A 422 1.04 17.35 -9.85
N ILE A 423 0.43 16.33 -9.26
CA ILE A 423 -0.97 16.35 -8.83
C ILE A 423 -0.94 16.65 -7.33
N VAL A 424 -1.56 17.74 -6.91
CA VAL A 424 -1.66 18.08 -5.48
C VAL A 424 -2.96 17.47 -4.95
N ASP A 425 -2.85 16.60 -3.96
CA ASP A 425 -3.94 15.75 -3.48
C ASP A 425 -4.29 16.05 -2.01
N PHE A 426 -5.54 16.43 -1.76
CA PHE A 426 -6.02 16.68 -0.40
C PHE A 426 -6.48 15.39 0.27
N HIS A 427 -5.52 14.77 0.94
CA HIS A 427 -5.62 13.39 1.41
C HIS A 427 -6.33 13.23 2.76
N MET A 428 -6.27 14.28 3.59
CA MET A 428 -6.85 14.29 4.94
C MET A 428 -7.46 15.64 5.30
N TRP A 429 -8.71 15.61 5.73
CA TRP A 429 -9.46 16.80 6.18
C TRP A 429 -9.63 16.84 7.71
N ALA A 430 -9.95 18.03 8.22
CA ALA A 430 -10.28 18.20 9.62
C ALA A 430 -11.60 17.51 9.96
N GLY A 431 -11.63 16.66 11.00
CA GLY A 431 -12.80 15.88 11.40
C GLY A 431 -12.79 14.43 10.92
N GLN A 432 -11.89 14.05 10.01
CA GLN A 432 -11.77 12.68 9.47
C GLN A 432 -11.55 11.62 10.57
N GLU A 433 -10.71 11.92 11.58
CA GLU A 433 -10.41 11.02 12.71
C GLU A 433 -11.66 10.69 13.54
N ALA A 434 -12.62 11.61 13.62
CA ALA A 434 -13.82 11.42 14.42
C ALA A 434 -14.84 10.55 13.68
N VAL A 435 -15.22 10.95 12.46
CA VAL A 435 -16.17 10.22 11.61
C VAL A 435 -15.81 10.46 10.14
N TYR A 436 -15.38 9.40 9.46
CA TYR A 436 -14.90 9.46 8.07
C TYR A 436 -15.99 9.89 7.07
N SER A 437 -17.25 9.45 7.23
CA SER A 437 -18.30 9.74 6.24
C SER A 437 -18.84 11.17 6.29
N THR A 438 -18.63 11.90 7.39
CA THR A 438 -19.36 13.15 7.68
C THR A 438 -19.19 14.20 6.60
N ILE A 439 -18.01 14.36 6.01
CA ILE A 439 -17.76 15.33 4.94
C ILE A 439 -18.64 15.10 3.69
N SER A 440 -19.00 13.84 3.42
CA SER A 440 -19.84 13.42 2.30
C SER A 440 -21.34 13.55 2.58
N GLU A 441 -21.73 13.65 3.85
CA GLU A 441 -23.11 13.68 4.29
C GLU A 441 -23.77 15.05 4.08
N ASP A 442 -25.08 15.02 3.81
CA ASP A 442 -25.91 16.22 3.67
C ASP A 442 -26.44 16.69 5.03
N THR A 443 -25.52 17.10 5.90
CA THR A 443 -25.81 17.61 7.24
C THR A 443 -25.10 18.95 7.47
N ASP A 444 -25.48 19.68 8.52
CA ASP A 444 -24.80 20.94 8.89
C ASP A 444 -23.31 20.72 9.23
N GLU A 445 -23.00 19.60 9.88
CA GLU A 445 -21.62 19.21 10.18
C GLU A 445 -20.85 18.84 8.90
N GLY A 446 -21.48 18.06 8.00
CA GLY A 446 -20.90 17.76 6.69
C GLY A 446 -20.63 19.03 5.87
N GLN A 447 -21.57 19.98 5.85
CA GLN A 447 -21.36 21.28 5.20
C GLN A 447 -20.21 22.05 5.85
N SER A 448 -20.10 22.04 7.18
CA SER A 448 -19.02 22.71 7.90
C SER A 448 -17.64 22.12 7.55
N GLN A 449 -17.53 20.80 7.42
CA GLN A 449 -16.30 20.14 6.97
C GLN A 449 -15.96 20.47 5.50
N ARG A 450 -16.97 20.51 4.62
CA ARG A 450 -16.81 20.92 3.21
C ARG A 450 -16.35 22.37 3.07
N ASP A 451 -16.92 23.27 3.87
CA ASP A 451 -16.54 24.69 3.88
C ASP A 451 -15.09 24.86 4.34
N ALA A 452 -14.68 24.15 5.39
CA ALA A 452 -13.29 24.16 5.88
C ALA A 452 -12.30 23.62 4.82
N ALA A 453 -12.62 22.50 4.18
CA ALA A 453 -11.86 21.95 3.06
C ALA A 453 -11.80 22.94 1.87
N GLY A 454 -12.91 23.60 1.57
CA GLY A 454 -13.00 24.63 0.54
C GLY A 454 -12.11 25.84 0.80
N GLU A 455 -12.00 26.31 2.05
CA GLU A 455 -11.10 27.42 2.43
C GLU A 455 -9.62 27.05 2.28
N ILE A 456 -9.26 25.79 2.59
CA ILE A 456 -7.92 25.26 2.30
C ILE A 456 -7.67 25.30 0.78
N TRP A 457 -8.62 24.78 -0.01
CA TRP A 457 -8.49 24.76 -1.46
C TRP A 457 -8.37 26.14 -2.09
N LYS A 458 -9.12 27.13 -1.63
CA LYS A 458 -8.99 28.52 -2.11
C LYS A 458 -7.57 29.03 -1.91
N LYS A 459 -6.94 28.75 -0.77
CA LYS A 459 -5.57 29.18 -0.47
C LYS A 459 -4.51 28.38 -1.23
N VAL A 460 -4.67 27.06 -1.34
CA VAL A 460 -3.78 26.21 -2.15
C VAL A 460 -3.84 26.63 -3.63
N ALA A 461 -5.04 26.82 -4.18
CA ALA A 461 -5.25 27.28 -5.55
C ALA A 461 -4.66 28.68 -5.78
N ALA A 462 -4.80 29.60 -4.82
CA ALA A 462 -4.23 30.94 -4.92
C ALA A 462 -2.70 30.91 -4.91
N HIS A 463 -2.10 30.11 -4.02
CA HIS A 463 -0.65 29.99 -3.88
C HIS A 463 0.00 29.43 -5.16
N TYR A 464 -0.67 28.47 -5.80
CA TYR A 464 -0.17 27.81 -7.02
C TYR A 464 -0.76 28.36 -8.32
N LEU A 465 -1.46 29.50 -8.28
CA LEU A 465 -2.07 30.09 -9.47
C LEU A 465 -0.98 30.47 -10.49
N GLY A 466 -1.16 30.03 -11.72
CA GLY A 466 -0.23 30.25 -12.82
C GLY A 466 0.96 29.28 -12.90
N GLU A 467 1.08 28.29 -12.01
CA GLU A 467 2.18 27.31 -12.04
C GLU A 467 1.84 26.10 -12.94
N PRO A 468 2.41 25.99 -14.17
CA PRO A 468 2.04 24.95 -15.12
C PRO A 468 2.58 23.55 -14.79
N ILE A 469 3.55 23.42 -13.87
CA ILE A 469 4.03 22.09 -13.48
C ILE A 469 2.97 21.31 -12.70
N ILE A 470 2.00 22.00 -12.09
CA ILE A 470 0.92 21.31 -11.41
C ILE A 470 -0.13 20.93 -12.44
N ALA A 471 -0.21 19.63 -12.74
CA ALA A 471 -1.14 19.08 -13.71
C ALA A 471 -2.60 19.25 -13.26
N ALA A 472 -2.88 18.94 -12.00
CA ALA A 472 -4.23 18.91 -11.46
C ALA A 472 -4.26 19.13 -9.94
N PHE A 473 -5.45 19.45 -9.45
CA PHE A 473 -5.82 19.37 -8.05
C PHE A 473 -6.75 18.18 -7.86
N ASP A 474 -6.35 17.22 -7.04
CA ASP A 474 -7.18 16.11 -6.61
C ASP A 474 -7.87 16.50 -5.32
N VAL A 475 -9.16 16.83 -5.44
CA VAL A 475 -9.79 17.72 -4.46
C VAL A 475 -10.08 17.06 -3.12
N ILE A 476 -10.20 15.73 -3.09
CA ILE A 476 -10.32 14.97 -1.86
C ILE A 476 -10.09 13.49 -2.12
N ASN A 477 -9.22 12.88 -1.32
CA ASN A 477 -8.92 11.46 -1.40
C ASN A 477 -10.03 10.60 -0.77
N GLU A 478 -10.47 9.59 -1.51
CA GLU A 478 -11.36 8.49 -1.12
C GLU A 478 -12.53 8.87 -0.21
N PRO A 479 -13.31 9.92 -0.51
CA PRO A 479 -14.49 10.20 0.30
C PRO A 479 -15.50 9.07 0.13
N THR A 480 -16.36 8.86 1.13
CA THR A 480 -17.54 8.02 0.91
C THR A 480 -18.45 8.67 -0.14
N GLY A 481 -19.32 7.90 -0.79
CA GLY A 481 -20.28 8.45 -1.75
C GLY A 481 -21.08 9.62 -1.16
N SER A 482 -21.22 10.71 -1.92
CA SER A 482 -21.93 11.91 -1.48
C SER A 482 -23.27 12.04 -2.21
N ALA A 483 -24.37 12.13 -1.45
CA ALA A 483 -25.71 12.21 -2.04
C ALA A 483 -25.85 13.50 -2.87
N GLY A 484 -26.12 13.34 -4.18
CA GLY A 484 -26.18 14.45 -5.13
C GLY A 484 -24.84 15.14 -5.37
N ASP A 485 -23.72 14.46 -5.11
CA ASP A 485 -22.35 14.95 -5.31
C ASP A 485 -22.07 16.29 -4.62
N LYS A 486 -22.70 16.56 -3.46
CA LYS A 486 -22.57 17.84 -2.74
C LYS A 486 -21.13 18.14 -2.38
N LEU A 487 -20.39 17.12 -1.94
CA LEU A 487 -18.96 17.22 -1.69
C LEU A 487 -18.18 17.70 -2.91
N GLN A 488 -18.32 17.00 -4.04
CA GLN A 488 -17.63 17.32 -5.26
C GLN A 488 -18.03 18.70 -5.80
N GLN A 489 -19.31 19.07 -5.70
CA GLN A 489 -19.81 20.41 -6.07
C GLN A 489 -19.19 21.54 -5.25
N ASP A 490 -19.11 21.40 -3.93
CA ASP A 490 -18.57 22.46 -3.07
C ASP A 490 -17.07 22.65 -3.29
N LEU A 491 -16.32 21.55 -3.41
CA LEU A 491 -14.87 21.61 -3.68
C LEU A 491 -14.57 22.12 -5.09
N TYR A 492 -15.36 21.74 -6.10
CA TYR A 492 -15.26 22.30 -7.45
C TYR A 492 -15.45 23.82 -7.43
N LYS A 493 -16.51 24.30 -6.77
CA LYS A 493 -16.78 25.75 -6.63
C LYS A 493 -15.67 26.47 -5.89
N ALA A 494 -15.13 25.88 -4.82
CA ALA A 494 -14.05 26.46 -4.05
C ALA A 494 -12.81 26.69 -4.91
N VAL A 495 -12.33 25.66 -5.63
CA VAL A 495 -11.19 25.79 -6.54
C VAL A 495 -11.49 26.78 -7.66
N ARG A 496 -12.65 26.67 -8.32
CA ARG A 496 -13.01 27.55 -9.46
C ARG A 496 -13.23 29.00 -9.09
N SER A 497 -13.50 29.31 -7.82
CA SER A 497 -13.54 30.69 -7.33
C SER A 497 -12.17 31.40 -7.41
N VAL A 498 -11.09 30.64 -7.56
CA VAL A 498 -9.70 31.14 -7.60
C VAL A 498 -8.99 30.76 -8.89
N ASP A 499 -9.00 29.49 -9.28
CA ASP A 499 -8.37 28.98 -10.50
C ASP A 499 -9.42 28.43 -11.48
N ALA A 500 -9.72 29.25 -12.49
CA ALA A 500 -10.70 28.91 -13.53
C ALA A 500 -10.22 27.80 -14.49
N ASN A 501 -8.92 27.50 -14.54
CA ASN A 501 -8.32 26.74 -15.62
C ASN A 501 -7.63 25.44 -15.18
N ARG A 502 -7.29 25.23 -13.90
CA ARG A 502 -6.62 23.99 -13.45
C ARG A 502 -7.49 22.75 -13.69
N ILE A 503 -6.91 21.60 -14.01
CA ILE A 503 -7.67 20.35 -13.99
C ILE A 503 -8.08 20.05 -12.54
N ILE A 504 -9.34 19.67 -12.34
CA ILE A 504 -9.86 19.18 -11.07
C ILE A 504 -10.09 17.67 -11.21
N ILE A 505 -9.44 16.87 -10.38
CA ILE A 505 -9.68 15.44 -10.27
C ILE A 505 -10.77 15.22 -9.22
N HIS A 506 -11.75 14.39 -9.56
CA HIS A 506 -12.78 13.93 -8.63
C HIS A 506 -12.71 12.41 -8.45
N GLU A 507 -12.78 11.98 -7.20
CA GLU A 507 -12.94 10.60 -6.77
C GLU A 507 -14.38 10.34 -6.30
N SER A 508 -14.74 9.06 -6.14
CA SER A 508 -16.06 8.58 -5.67
C SER A 508 -17.25 9.26 -6.38
N ILE A 509 -17.15 9.43 -7.70
CA ILE A 509 -18.16 10.08 -8.54
C ILE A 509 -18.42 9.26 -9.81
N SER A 510 -19.67 9.26 -10.26
CA SER A 510 -20.07 8.64 -11.54
C SER A 510 -20.96 9.55 -12.40
N THR A 511 -21.37 10.70 -11.88
CA THR A 511 -22.27 11.64 -12.56
C THR A 511 -21.62 12.29 -13.77
N ASP A 512 -22.38 12.46 -14.85
CA ASP A 512 -21.95 13.25 -16.02
C ASP A 512 -21.75 14.72 -15.61
N PRO A 513 -20.54 15.30 -15.76
CA PRO A 513 -20.20 16.65 -15.31
C PRO A 513 -21.01 17.73 -16.03
N SER A 514 -21.58 17.43 -17.21
CA SER A 514 -22.46 18.36 -17.91
C SER A 514 -23.74 18.67 -17.14
N GLN A 515 -24.17 17.78 -16.22
CA GLN A 515 -25.29 18.03 -15.32
C GLN A 515 -25.03 19.21 -14.37
N TYR A 516 -23.76 19.43 -14.01
CA TYR A 516 -23.31 20.54 -13.18
C TYR A 516 -22.66 21.68 -13.98
N GLY A 517 -22.53 21.53 -15.30
CA GLY A 517 -21.83 22.48 -16.17
C GLY A 517 -20.33 22.55 -15.90
N TRP A 518 -19.73 21.48 -15.37
CA TRP A 518 -18.30 21.46 -15.06
C TRP A 518 -17.45 21.33 -16.31
N THR A 519 -16.36 22.08 -16.33
CA THR A 519 -15.31 21.99 -17.34
C THR A 519 -13.97 21.63 -16.72
N ASN A 520 -13.11 21.02 -17.55
CA ASN A 520 -11.74 20.68 -17.22
C ASN A 520 -11.60 19.80 -15.97
N VAL A 521 -12.33 18.67 -15.98
CA VAL A 521 -12.35 17.68 -14.90
C VAL A 521 -11.82 16.33 -15.39
N VAL A 522 -11.23 15.56 -14.47
CA VAL A 522 -10.78 14.17 -14.65
C VAL A 522 -11.42 13.34 -13.55
N TYR A 523 -11.85 12.12 -13.87
CA TYR A 523 -12.34 11.19 -12.84
C TYR A 523 -11.28 10.14 -12.56
N SER A 524 -11.07 9.87 -11.28
CA SER A 524 -10.05 8.96 -10.78
C SER A 524 -10.67 7.67 -10.24
N VAL A 525 -10.01 6.55 -10.53
CA VAL A 525 -10.28 5.22 -9.95
C VAL A 525 -9.11 4.83 -9.07
N HIS A 526 -9.41 4.34 -7.87
CA HIS A 526 -8.47 3.62 -7.01
C HIS A 526 -8.83 2.12 -7.05
N GLU A 527 -7.88 1.27 -7.48
CA GLU A 527 -8.15 -0.17 -7.67
C GLU A 527 -7.22 -1.02 -6.79
N TYR A 528 -7.79 -1.53 -5.71
CA TYR A 528 -7.10 -2.41 -4.75
C TYR A 528 -7.71 -3.84 -4.70
N ASN A 529 -8.77 -4.15 -5.45
CA ASN A 529 -9.34 -5.50 -5.47
C ASN A 529 -8.53 -6.46 -6.35
N MET A 530 -7.51 -5.97 -7.07
CA MET A 530 -6.63 -6.75 -7.93
C MET A 530 -5.28 -7.14 -7.29
N MET A 531 -5.16 -7.04 -5.96
CA MET A 531 -3.91 -7.32 -5.23
C MET A 531 -3.61 -8.82 -5.04
N GLY A 532 -4.60 -9.68 -5.30
CA GLY A 532 -4.49 -11.13 -5.14
C GLY A 532 -3.63 -11.81 -6.21
N GLY A 533 -3.22 -13.06 -5.97
CA GLY A 533 -2.40 -13.83 -6.90
C GLY A 533 -3.16 -14.47 -8.09
N ASP A 534 -4.50 -14.49 -8.05
CA ASP A 534 -5.32 -15.07 -9.12
C ASP A 534 -5.49 -14.06 -10.28
N VAL A 535 -4.62 -14.23 -11.28
CA VAL A 535 -4.60 -13.38 -12.47
C VAL A 535 -5.92 -13.40 -13.25
N GLU A 536 -6.63 -14.52 -13.33
CA GLU A 536 -7.88 -14.60 -14.10
C GLU A 536 -9.04 -13.92 -13.35
N SER A 537 -9.11 -14.11 -12.03
CA SER A 537 -10.03 -13.34 -11.18
C SER A 537 -9.76 -11.83 -11.29
N ASN A 538 -8.48 -11.42 -11.24
CA ASN A 538 -8.11 -10.02 -11.36
C ASN A 538 -8.43 -9.45 -12.75
N LYS A 539 -8.27 -10.21 -13.83
CA LYS A 539 -8.72 -9.80 -15.18
C LYS A 539 -10.24 -9.62 -15.23
N ALA A 540 -10.99 -10.49 -14.56
CA ALA A 540 -12.44 -10.33 -14.44
C ALA A 540 -12.78 -9.04 -13.65
N GLN A 541 -12.08 -8.78 -12.55
CA GLN A 541 -12.21 -7.56 -11.75
C GLN A 541 -11.90 -6.30 -12.58
N TRP A 542 -10.86 -6.30 -13.40
CA TRP A 542 -10.60 -5.20 -14.34
C TRP A 542 -11.80 -4.97 -15.27
N ALA A 543 -12.32 -6.05 -15.86
CA ALA A 543 -13.43 -5.96 -16.81
C ALA A 543 -14.74 -5.48 -16.16
N SER A 544 -15.02 -5.88 -14.91
CA SER A 544 -16.25 -5.52 -14.20
C SER A 544 -16.15 -4.22 -13.39
N GLY A 545 -14.95 -3.78 -13.01
CA GLY A 545 -14.73 -2.56 -12.25
C GLY A 545 -14.12 -1.45 -13.10
N VAL A 546 -12.80 -1.52 -13.30
CA VAL A 546 -12.03 -0.46 -13.96
C VAL A 546 -12.53 -0.16 -15.37
N GLN A 547 -12.76 -1.19 -16.20
CA GLN A 547 -13.21 -1.00 -17.58
C GLN A 547 -14.62 -0.40 -17.66
N GLN A 548 -15.51 -0.74 -16.73
CA GLN A 548 -16.85 -0.14 -16.69
C GLN A 548 -16.80 1.36 -16.40
N ASN A 549 -15.92 1.79 -15.49
CA ASN A 549 -15.68 3.20 -15.23
C ASN A 549 -15.10 3.90 -16.47
N ILE A 550 -14.11 3.29 -17.13
CA ILE A 550 -13.53 3.80 -18.38
C ILE A 550 -14.61 3.98 -19.45
N ASP A 551 -15.43 2.97 -19.70
CA ASP A 551 -16.44 2.99 -20.76
C ASP A 551 -17.53 4.03 -20.46
N THR A 552 -17.97 4.11 -19.20
CA THR A 552 -18.96 5.09 -18.74
C THR A 552 -18.44 6.52 -18.93
N TRP A 553 -17.24 6.82 -18.45
CA TRP A 553 -16.69 8.18 -18.48
C TRP A 553 -16.20 8.60 -19.87
N ASN A 554 -15.78 7.64 -20.70
CA ASN A 554 -15.61 7.87 -22.14
C ASN A 554 -16.92 8.32 -22.80
N GLY A 555 -18.07 7.74 -22.39
CA GLY A 555 -19.39 8.17 -22.82
C GLY A 555 -19.71 9.63 -22.48
N TYR A 556 -19.16 10.14 -21.38
CA TYR A 556 -19.25 11.54 -20.95
C TYR A 556 -18.14 12.44 -21.52
N ASN A 557 -17.23 11.89 -22.34
CA ASN A 557 -16.02 12.56 -22.82
C ASN A 557 -15.12 13.10 -21.69
N ILE A 558 -14.94 12.33 -20.62
CA ILE A 558 -14.06 12.68 -19.50
C ILE A 558 -12.82 11.77 -19.52
N PRO A 559 -11.61 12.29 -19.28
CA PRO A 559 -10.45 11.43 -19.09
C PRO A 559 -10.56 10.64 -17.78
N THR A 560 -10.32 9.33 -17.87
CA THR A 560 -10.14 8.45 -16.71
C THR A 560 -8.67 8.41 -16.29
N MET A 561 -8.42 8.45 -14.98
CA MET A 561 -7.11 8.22 -14.38
C MET A 561 -7.18 7.04 -13.40
N LEU A 562 -6.18 6.16 -13.43
CA LEU A 562 -5.98 5.16 -12.39
C LEU A 562 -4.99 5.74 -11.37
N ALA A 563 -5.46 6.56 -10.43
CA ALA A 563 -4.55 7.38 -9.60
C ALA A 563 -3.97 6.64 -8.40
N GLU A 564 -4.58 5.52 -8.02
CA GLU A 564 -4.01 4.58 -7.05
C GLU A 564 -4.35 3.14 -7.41
N PHE A 565 -3.40 2.25 -7.17
CA PHE A 565 -3.59 0.81 -7.26
C PHE A 565 -2.38 0.09 -6.69
N MET A 566 -2.60 -1.14 -6.24
CA MET A 566 -1.54 -2.09 -5.94
C MET A 566 -1.79 -3.40 -6.70
N ALA A 567 -0.74 -3.90 -7.33
CA ALA A 567 -0.66 -5.24 -7.89
C ALA A 567 0.82 -5.56 -8.09
N ASP A 568 1.15 -6.83 -8.28
CA ASP A 568 2.48 -7.28 -8.68
C ASP A 568 2.42 -8.41 -9.70
N GLY A 569 3.59 -8.86 -10.17
CA GLY A 569 3.71 -10.01 -11.06
C GLY A 569 2.86 -9.87 -12.33
N ASP A 570 2.19 -10.95 -12.72
CA ASP A 570 1.41 -11.00 -13.96
C ASP A 570 0.17 -10.09 -13.93
N THR A 571 -0.42 -9.87 -12.75
CA THR A 571 -1.54 -8.93 -12.60
C THR A 571 -1.09 -7.50 -12.89
N LEU A 572 0.04 -7.07 -12.31
CA LEU A 572 0.58 -5.73 -12.58
C LEU A 572 0.95 -5.55 -14.06
N ASN A 573 1.57 -6.56 -14.67
CA ASN A 573 1.87 -6.53 -16.11
C ASN A 573 0.59 -6.38 -16.95
N TYR A 574 -0.47 -7.10 -16.58
CA TYR A 574 -1.77 -6.98 -17.24
C TYR A 574 -2.37 -5.57 -17.07
N MET A 575 -2.45 -5.05 -15.84
CA MET A 575 -2.99 -3.72 -15.57
C MET A 575 -2.26 -2.63 -16.35
N LEU A 576 -0.92 -2.62 -16.27
CA LEU A 576 -0.09 -1.65 -16.97
C LEU A 576 -0.22 -1.77 -18.48
N SER A 577 -0.35 -2.99 -19.02
CA SER A 577 -0.59 -3.24 -20.43
C SER A 577 -1.96 -2.70 -20.88
N GLN A 578 -3.03 -2.98 -20.11
CA GLN A 578 -4.36 -2.45 -20.39
C GLN A 578 -4.38 -0.92 -20.36
N ALA A 579 -3.89 -0.33 -19.28
CA ALA A 579 -3.83 1.13 -19.13
C ALA A 579 -3.03 1.77 -20.28
N ASN A 580 -1.84 1.24 -20.60
CA ASN A 580 -1.01 1.78 -21.67
C ASN A 580 -1.64 1.62 -23.05
N SER A 581 -2.28 0.49 -23.35
CA SER A 581 -2.92 0.23 -24.66
C SER A 581 -4.09 1.19 -24.94
N GLN A 582 -4.78 1.62 -23.88
CA GLN A 582 -5.91 2.56 -23.94
C GLN A 582 -5.46 4.03 -23.78
N GLY A 583 -4.17 4.25 -23.49
CA GLY A 583 -3.59 5.57 -23.24
C GLY A 583 -4.11 6.22 -21.96
N LEU A 584 -4.44 5.41 -20.94
CA LEU A 584 -4.81 5.88 -19.61
C LEU A 584 -3.60 6.47 -18.88
N SER A 585 -3.85 7.51 -18.11
CA SER A 585 -2.90 7.98 -17.11
C SER A 585 -3.01 7.11 -15.86
N TRP A 586 -1.88 6.84 -15.20
CA TRP A 586 -1.85 6.01 -14.00
C TRP A 586 -0.76 6.43 -13.03
N LEU A 587 -1.00 6.23 -11.74
CA LEU A 587 -0.02 6.39 -10.67
C LEU A 587 -0.09 5.20 -9.71
N SER A 588 1.05 4.58 -9.43
CA SER A 588 1.11 3.50 -8.45
C SER A 588 0.98 4.04 -7.04
N TRP A 589 0.33 3.28 -6.16
CA TRP A 589 0.51 3.45 -4.72
C TRP A 589 1.54 2.41 -4.27
N ALA A 590 2.77 2.79 -3.87
CA ALA A 590 3.32 4.14 -3.67
C ALA A 590 4.84 4.23 -3.99
N HIS A 591 5.44 5.38 -3.74
CA HIS A 591 6.88 5.64 -3.88
C HIS A 591 7.71 4.73 -2.95
N SER A 592 7.68 5.00 -1.65
CA SER A 592 8.47 4.28 -0.65
C SER A 592 7.59 3.60 0.37
N THR A 593 8.11 2.54 0.97
CA THR A 593 7.51 1.83 2.11
C THR A 593 8.56 1.37 3.10
N VAL A 594 8.14 1.02 4.31
CA VAL A 594 8.93 0.24 5.28
C VAL A 594 8.32 -1.15 5.39
N ASN A 595 9.12 -2.19 5.17
CA ASN A 595 8.72 -3.60 5.26
C ASN A 595 7.47 -4.01 4.43
N MET A 596 7.08 -3.21 3.43
CA MET A 596 5.93 -3.47 2.56
C MET A 596 6.37 -3.50 1.09
N GLY A 597 7.35 -4.36 0.80
CA GLY A 597 8.06 -4.36 -0.49
C GLY A 597 7.20 -4.64 -1.73
N ARG A 598 5.94 -5.05 -1.62
CA ARG A 598 5.01 -5.17 -2.78
C ARG A 598 4.24 -3.88 -3.06
N TRP A 599 4.21 -2.96 -2.10
CA TRP A 599 3.47 -1.70 -2.15
C TRP A 599 4.34 -0.53 -2.63
N GLY A 600 5.62 -0.47 -2.27
CA GLY A 600 6.53 0.59 -2.71
C GLY A 600 7.27 0.27 -4.02
N LEU A 601 7.69 1.28 -4.78
CA LEU A 601 8.79 1.14 -5.74
C LEU A 601 10.14 0.96 -5.02
N TRP A 602 10.27 1.62 -3.87
CA TRP A 602 11.39 1.51 -2.95
C TRP A 602 10.90 0.97 -1.61
N ASN A 603 11.73 0.16 -0.97
CA ASN A 603 11.49 -0.28 0.39
C ASN A 603 12.72 0.06 1.25
N HIS A 604 12.49 0.80 2.33
CA HIS A 604 13.49 1.03 3.35
C HIS A 604 13.86 -0.30 4.00
N GLU A 605 15.13 -0.46 4.38
CA GLU A 605 15.52 -1.50 5.33
C GLU A 605 14.70 -1.34 6.62
N SER A 606 14.42 -2.46 7.29
CA SER A 606 13.52 -2.50 8.44
C SER A 606 13.94 -1.51 9.53
N PHE A 607 13.04 -0.60 9.89
CA PHE A 607 13.10 0.19 11.12
C PHE A 607 11.69 0.35 11.69
N GLY A 608 11.63 0.68 12.98
CA GLY A 608 10.37 0.85 13.70
C GLY A 608 10.47 1.98 14.71
N VAL A 609 9.40 2.75 14.83
CA VAL A 609 9.20 3.76 15.87
C VAL A 609 7.81 3.58 16.48
N ASP A 610 7.73 3.50 17.80
CA ASP A 610 6.46 3.58 18.51
C ASP A 610 6.21 5.03 18.95
N VAL A 611 5.42 5.77 18.18
CA VAL A 611 5.12 7.19 18.47
C VAL A 611 4.29 7.37 19.75
N SER A 612 3.70 6.30 20.28
CA SER A 612 2.92 6.32 21.52
C SER A 612 3.79 6.09 22.77
N SER A 613 4.94 5.42 22.65
CA SER A 613 5.76 5.04 23.81
C SER A 613 7.23 5.49 23.75
N ASP A 614 7.88 5.53 22.58
CA ASP A 614 9.29 5.92 22.45
C ASP A 614 9.53 7.35 22.92
N ASP A 615 10.70 7.62 23.51
CA ASP A 615 11.06 8.98 23.91
C ASP A 615 11.40 9.86 22.70
N TYR A 616 11.32 11.18 22.88
CA TYR A 616 11.55 12.17 21.83
C TYR A 616 12.88 11.98 21.08
N ASN A 617 13.97 11.67 21.78
CA ASN A 617 15.29 11.55 21.15
C ASN A 617 15.42 10.25 20.36
N THR A 618 14.80 9.17 20.84
CA THR A 618 14.70 7.90 20.12
C THR A 618 13.99 8.09 18.77
N ILE A 619 12.82 8.74 18.79
CA ILE A 619 12.06 9.05 17.56
C ILE A 619 12.89 9.95 16.63
N LEU A 620 13.43 11.06 17.15
CA LEU A 620 14.21 11.99 16.35
C LEU A 620 15.42 11.32 15.71
N ASN A 621 16.13 10.47 16.45
CA ASN A 621 17.30 9.76 15.95
C ASN A 621 16.94 8.77 14.84
N ALA A 622 15.85 8.01 15.00
CA ALA A 622 15.37 7.08 13.98
C ALA A 622 14.98 7.82 12.69
N TRP A 623 14.19 8.88 12.80
CA TRP A 623 13.71 9.63 11.64
C TRP A 623 14.78 10.54 11.01
N SER A 624 15.82 10.93 11.75
CA SER A 624 16.97 11.66 11.21
C SER A 624 17.99 10.76 10.52
N ASN A 625 17.97 9.46 10.81
CA ASN A 625 18.92 8.47 10.29
C ASN A 625 18.16 7.30 9.65
N MET A 626 17.19 7.60 8.79
CA MET A 626 16.41 6.57 8.10
C MET A 626 17.34 5.61 7.33
N PRO A 627 17.09 4.30 7.39
CA PRO A 627 17.86 3.32 6.64
C PRO A 627 17.77 3.53 5.13
N SER A 628 18.76 2.98 4.42
CA SER A 628 18.78 2.95 2.96
C SER A 628 17.54 2.28 2.37
N THR A 629 17.19 2.70 1.16
CA THR A 629 16.14 2.06 0.36
C THR A 629 16.73 1.09 -0.66
N SER A 630 15.93 0.10 -1.04
CA SER A 630 16.21 -0.82 -2.13
C SER A 630 15.02 -0.92 -3.07
N HIS A 631 15.28 -1.22 -4.35
CA HIS A 631 14.22 -1.45 -5.32
C HIS A 631 13.45 -2.71 -4.98
N THR A 632 12.13 -2.63 -5.13
CA THR A 632 11.23 -3.75 -4.94
C THR A 632 11.06 -4.58 -6.21
N SER A 633 10.32 -5.70 -6.09
CA SER A 633 9.99 -6.57 -7.23
C SER A 633 9.21 -5.82 -8.34
N VAL A 634 8.37 -4.85 -7.96
CA VAL A 634 7.50 -4.10 -8.88
C VAL A 634 8.24 -2.99 -9.63
N TYR A 635 9.40 -2.53 -9.14
CA TYR A 635 10.17 -1.44 -9.75
C TYR A 635 10.44 -1.67 -11.25
N SER A 636 10.88 -2.88 -11.61
CA SER A 636 11.22 -3.21 -13.00
C SER A 636 10.00 -3.19 -13.93
N GLN A 637 8.83 -3.57 -13.41
CA GLN A 637 7.57 -3.59 -14.15
C GLN A 637 7.09 -2.16 -14.43
N PHE A 638 7.10 -1.30 -13.41
CA PHE A 638 6.76 0.12 -13.57
C PHE A 638 7.73 0.85 -14.50
N LYS A 639 9.04 0.62 -14.34
CA LYS A 639 10.06 1.19 -15.24
C LYS A 639 9.84 0.77 -16.70
N SER A 640 9.53 -0.51 -16.93
CA SER A 640 9.21 -1.03 -18.26
C SER A 640 7.95 -0.37 -18.83
N ALA A 641 6.88 -0.26 -18.05
CA ALA A 641 5.62 0.34 -18.48
C ALA A 641 5.70 1.86 -18.66
N ALA A 642 6.56 2.55 -17.90
CA ALA A 642 6.83 3.97 -18.05
C ALA A 642 7.69 4.28 -19.27
N SER A 643 8.50 3.32 -19.73
CA SER A 643 9.35 3.48 -20.92
C SER A 643 8.49 3.72 -22.18
N GLY A 644 8.31 4.99 -22.52
CA GLY A 644 7.37 5.45 -23.55
C GLY A 644 6.62 6.74 -23.20
N SER A 645 6.55 7.11 -21.91
CA SER A 645 5.87 8.32 -21.39
C SER A 645 6.54 9.64 -21.73
N THR A 646 7.57 9.64 -22.59
CA THR A 646 8.19 10.86 -23.12
C THR A 646 7.31 11.59 -24.15
N ASN A 647 5.99 11.63 -23.93
CA ASN A 647 5.07 12.58 -24.56
C ASN A 647 5.22 13.98 -23.96
N VAL A 648 6.46 14.38 -23.80
CA VAL A 648 6.88 15.77 -23.66
C VAL A 648 7.82 16.00 -24.85
N TYR A 649 7.19 16.03 -26.04
CA TYR A 649 7.75 16.11 -27.39
C TYR A 649 9.27 15.89 -27.58
N ARG A 650 9.66 14.76 -28.17
CA ARG A 650 10.79 14.72 -29.11
C ARG A 650 10.33 15.31 -30.44
N LYS A 651 10.71 16.55 -30.74
CA LYS A 651 10.71 17.00 -32.14
C LYS A 651 11.83 16.24 -32.85
N ARG A 652 11.49 15.14 -33.54
CA ARG A 652 12.38 14.63 -34.58
C ARG A 652 12.40 15.70 -35.66
N GLU A 653 13.52 16.41 -35.79
CA GLU A 653 13.76 17.20 -37.00
C GLU A 653 13.62 16.25 -38.20
N VAL A 654 12.60 16.48 -39.01
CA VAL A 654 12.58 15.96 -40.37
C VAL A 654 13.66 16.74 -41.10
N THR A 655 14.89 16.21 -41.13
CA THR A 655 15.81 16.59 -42.18
C THR A 655 15.11 16.19 -43.49
N PRO A 656 14.85 17.12 -44.43
CA PRO A 656 14.36 16.72 -45.73
C PRO A 656 15.40 15.75 -46.29
N ALA A 657 14.96 14.56 -46.71
CA ALA A 657 15.82 13.64 -47.43
C ALA A 657 16.54 14.43 -48.54
N PRO A 658 17.87 14.27 -48.73
CA PRO A 658 18.55 14.94 -49.81
C PRO A 658 17.81 14.53 -51.09
N ARG A 659 17.28 15.51 -51.82
CA ARG A 659 16.75 15.30 -53.16
C ARG A 659 17.86 14.62 -53.96
N ILE A 660 17.76 13.31 -54.14
CA ILE A 660 18.52 12.59 -55.14
C ILE A 660 17.95 13.07 -56.47
N THR A 661 18.54 14.13 -57.02
CA THR A 661 18.31 14.51 -58.41
C THR A 661 18.87 13.40 -59.28
N ARG A 662 18.01 12.45 -59.67
CA ARG A 662 18.25 11.61 -60.84
C ARG A 662 18.42 12.53 -62.04
N ARG A 663 19.66 12.72 -62.49
CA ARG A 663 19.96 13.26 -63.83
C ARG A 663 19.45 12.26 -64.86
N LEU A 664 18.32 12.58 -65.48
CA LEU A 664 17.97 12.04 -66.79
C LEU A 664 18.60 12.92 -67.87
N HIS A 665 19.32 12.29 -68.78
CA HIS A 665 19.88 12.87 -70.00
C HIS A 665 18.77 13.42 -70.91
N ALA A 666 19.00 14.62 -71.45
CA ALA A 666 18.54 15.01 -72.78
C ALA A 666 19.60 15.93 -73.39
N GLY A 667 20.05 15.57 -74.59
CA GLY A 667 21.20 16.18 -75.25
C GLY A 667 20.88 17.38 -76.13
N HIS A 668 21.96 17.86 -76.74
CA HIS A 668 22.08 18.69 -77.94
C HIS A 668 21.75 20.20 -77.86
N GLY A 669 22.83 20.99 -78.00
CA GLY A 669 23.03 21.78 -79.22
C GLY A 669 22.90 23.31 -79.12
N GLY A 670 24.00 24.02 -79.38
CA GLY A 670 23.98 25.16 -80.30
C GLY A 670 23.94 26.59 -79.75
N ARG A 671 25.12 27.24 -79.76
CA ARG A 671 25.43 28.58 -80.32
C ARG A 671 24.48 29.79 -80.14
N SER A 672 25.10 30.87 -79.64
CA SER A 672 25.23 32.21 -80.27
C SER A 672 24.34 33.39 -79.82
N ARG A 673 25.04 34.37 -79.21
CA ARG A 673 25.03 35.84 -79.43
C ARG A 673 23.77 36.69 -79.21
N ARG A 674 24.03 37.72 -78.38
CA ARG A 674 23.84 39.18 -78.58
C ARG A 674 22.48 39.84 -78.30
N ASN A 675 22.66 40.94 -77.56
CA ASN A 675 22.08 42.28 -77.68
C ASN A 675 20.85 42.64 -76.83
N GLY A 676 20.97 43.80 -76.17
CA GLY A 676 19.87 44.77 -76.10
C GLY A 676 19.36 45.15 -74.71
N ARG A 677 20.12 45.94 -73.96
CA ARG A 677 19.55 47.00 -73.07
C ARG A 677 18.98 48.14 -73.95
N PRO A 678 18.32 49.20 -73.42
CA PRO A 678 17.48 49.37 -72.20
C PRO A 678 16.20 50.22 -72.49
N HIS A 679 15.35 50.51 -71.50
CA HIS A 679 14.56 51.77 -71.31
C HIS A 679 13.71 51.61 -70.02
N THR A 680 14.07 52.18 -68.86
CA THR A 680 13.68 53.51 -68.31
C THR A 680 12.17 53.84 -68.35
N PHE A 681 11.47 53.93 -67.20
CA PHE A 681 11.22 55.18 -66.42
C PHE A 681 10.04 55.08 -65.41
N LYS A 682 10.21 55.79 -64.27
CA LYS A 682 9.23 56.37 -63.30
C LYS A 682 8.41 55.39 -62.43
N GLY A 683 8.25 55.57 -61.11
CA GLY A 683 8.54 56.67 -60.19
C GLY A 683 7.89 56.38 -58.81
N PRO A 684 8.14 57.20 -57.76
CA PRO A 684 8.30 56.76 -56.36
C PRO A 684 7.33 57.40 -55.34
N VAL A 685 7.24 56.85 -54.12
CA VAL A 685 6.98 57.54 -52.81
C VAL A 685 7.50 56.58 -51.72
N GLY A 686 8.53 56.87 -50.91
CA GLY A 686 8.57 57.77 -49.74
C GLY A 686 8.41 56.93 -48.44
N ILE A 687 9.07 57.10 -47.29
CA ILE A 687 9.90 58.14 -46.67
C ILE A 687 10.75 57.46 -45.54
N SER A 688 11.92 58.05 -45.27
CA SER A 688 12.88 57.90 -44.15
C SER A 688 12.27 57.99 -42.74
N ALA A 689 12.93 57.67 -41.62
CA ALA A 689 14.35 57.74 -41.25
C ALA A 689 14.67 56.69 -40.16
#